data_AF-A0A2M8QGQ6-F1
#
_entry.id   AF-A0A2M8QGQ6-F1
#
_cell.length_a   1.000
_cell.length_b   1.000
_cell.length_c   1.000
_cell.angle_alpha   90.00
_cell.angle_beta   90.00
_cell.angle_gamma   90.00
#
_symmetry.space_group_name_H-M   'P 1'
#
loop_
_entity.id
_entity.type
_entity.pdbx_description
1 polymer ?
#
loop_
_entity_poly.entity_id
_entity_poly.type
_entity_poly.pdbx_seq_one_letter_code
_entity_poly.pdbx_strand_id
1 'polypeptide(L)'
;MDANHLIRMRERRRRARRDGPMQRTLQIAATALIALLMIAIAIPATVVLAASAVYAAYTRDLPDPTQIKKVEEDFQTTKLYDRQGRLLYEIIDPTGGDRQWTELNAISPYLLCATVAIEDKTFYDNQGFDLRGIARAFVANLQGGATQGGSGITQQLVKSVILPPEERAGPGRTTAVKIKEVLLATEITRRYSKNDILEWYLNTNFYGNLAYGIEAASRVYFNKHAKDLTLAEAAMLAPIPQFPKQNPFDNPNEAKFRQALVLDLMVERSQMGVPGCNVTQQEAAEAKLQPLRYANRTQRFNIQAPHFSVYAKDKAIELLGDHLGIGTEAARQLVERGGLTIYTTLDLDVDNQVRALANRHVATLQAQGRNVNNAAVVVIRHDTGEILSMVGSLDYFNDAIDGKFNVATALRQPGSAFKPITYLELLRQGASPATLFWDVRTAFDVGGAEPYIPENYDRKFHGPVLMRQALARSYNIPAVDALNRAGIGNVIRLAHRLGITDLDRGLSFYGLALTLGGGEVKLLDMTYAYATIANGGSMIGAPRPASQKKFGYRDLDPVAILRVEDSKGRTLYEYRPSVHPNLLGPDSKQLTYLLTSIMSDPQARAAAFGYPSVLDLSGPRPAAVKTGTTNDYRDNWTVGFTTDFTVGVWVGNTDNSPMSRGVTGLTGAAPIWHDVMEYLHVGREIRNFPRPDGLIAQPVCQIDGLAPNGVCPTITELFIPGTEPKEQSTMVQLFPINIETGKLALPGTPPELVEARPMYIFPPQAQDWYASLSDEEKAQIPQAPTDFDTRFGGLVTAGDVAISYPAHNSYISAVLPPTVDPNAPADPNNPPPPPSPSGIVPIRGNARGGNWMSYRVSFAPGWSPAPEQWIQIGPDHAEQVSDGVLENWDITALPAGPYSLKVARFESNGNVVEAVTQVTIDNTPPQITLVQPRPNESFNSEEDEWVTVTADVQDDYSIRKVEFFVNGEPFATRTVAPFTAKWTIRDGGLFEFYTVAYDAAGNRAESTRVSVNVSVRR
;
A
#
# COMPACT_ATOMS: atom_id res chain seq x y z
N MET A 1 91.51 116.52 18.86
CA MET A 1 90.85 115.75 17.79
C MET A 1 91.47 114.36 17.75
N ASP A 2 90.67 113.36 17.40
CA ASP A 2 91.04 112.23 16.53
C ASP A 2 91.19 110.80 17.09
N ALA A 3 90.88 109.87 16.18
CA ALA A 3 91.22 108.45 16.01
C ALA A 3 90.10 107.39 16.20
N ASN A 4 89.29 107.41 17.27
CA ASN A 4 88.39 106.26 17.53
C ASN A 4 86.99 106.32 16.87
N HIS A 5 86.59 107.45 16.30
CA HIS A 5 85.26 107.59 15.67
C HIS A 5 85.25 107.15 14.19
N LEU A 6 86.39 107.17 13.50
CA LEU A 6 86.51 106.87 12.08
C LEU A 6 86.53 105.36 11.77
N ILE A 7 86.89 104.51 12.74
CA ILE A 7 86.97 103.05 12.52
C ILE A 7 85.59 102.40 12.71
N ARG A 8 84.76 102.84 13.67
CA ARG A 8 83.40 102.29 13.85
C ARG A 8 82.42 102.66 12.73
N MET A 9 82.67 103.74 11.99
CA MET A 9 81.87 104.09 10.81
C MET A 9 82.21 103.30 9.55
N ARG A 10 83.39 102.69 9.45
CA ARG A 10 83.79 101.90 8.27
C ARG A 10 83.25 100.47 8.28
N GLU A 11 82.96 99.88 9.43
CA GLU A 11 82.42 98.51 9.51
C GLU A 11 80.89 98.43 9.33
N ARG A 12 80.13 99.46 9.72
CA ARG A 12 78.67 99.48 9.49
C ARG A 12 78.24 99.73 8.04
N ARG A 13 79.13 100.20 7.15
CA ARG A 13 78.82 100.43 5.73
C ARG A 13 79.13 99.25 4.79
N ARG A 14 79.76 98.17 5.26
CA ARG A 14 80.08 96.99 4.41
C ARG A 14 79.05 95.85 4.46
N ARG A 15 78.09 95.84 5.39
CA ARG A 15 77.03 94.80 5.46
C ARG A 15 75.66 95.20 4.87
N ALA A 16 75.54 96.39 4.27
CA ALA A 16 74.27 96.90 3.73
C ALA A 16 74.24 97.09 2.20
N ARG A 17 75.11 96.41 1.45
CA ARG A 17 75.19 96.53 -0.03
C ARG A 17 75.40 95.19 -0.76
N ARG A 18 74.62 94.18 -0.38
CA ARG A 18 74.35 93.00 -1.22
C ARG A 18 72.89 92.62 -0.95
N ASP A 19 72.13 92.40 -2.03
CA ASP A 19 70.68 92.20 -2.09
C ASP A 19 69.87 93.48 -2.32
N GLY A 20 69.84 93.92 -3.59
CA GLY A 20 68.82 94.88 -4.04
C GLY A 20 67.42 94.24 -4.00
N PRO A 21 66.35 95.02 -3.74
CA PRO A 21 64.98 94.50 -3.60
C PRO A 21 64.48 93.73 -4.82
N MET A 22 65.05 93.98 -6.01
CA MET A 22 64.74 93.29 -7.27
C MET A 22 65.27 91.85 -7.35
N GLN A 23 66.42 91.53 -6.75
CA GLN A 23 66.97 90.16 -6.73
C GLN A 23 66.24 89.25 -5.75
N ARG A 24 65.81 89.79 -4.60
CA ARG A 24 64.96 89.05 -3.65
C ARG A 24 63.55 88.80 -4.19
N THR A 25 62.95 89.78 -4.90
CA THR A 25 61.64 89.56 -5.55
C THR A 25 61.71 88.57 -6.71
N LEU A 26 62.78 88.59 -7.53
CA LEU A 26 63.00 87.58 -8.57
C LEU A 26 63.26 86.17 -7.99
N GLN A 27 64.01 86.06 -6.89
CA GLN A 27 64.21 84.77 -6.23
C GLN A 27 62.93 84.24 -5.57
N ILE A 28 62.13 85.10 -4.93
CA ILE A 28 60.83 84.72 -4.35
C ILE A 28 59.82 84.36 -5.44
N ALA A 29 59.81 85.08 -6.57
CA ALA A 29 58.96 84.75 -7.71
C ALA A 29 59.38 83.44 -8.39
N ALA A 30 60.68 83.19 -8.53
CA ALA A 30 61.20 81.94 -9.09
C ALA A 30 60.93 80.74 -8.16
N THR A 31 61.10 80.88 -6.84
CA THR A 31 60.75 79.81 -5.89
C THR A 31 59.24 79.61 -5.78
N ALA A 32 58.43 80.66 -5.87
CA ALA A 32 56.97 80.53 -5.94
C ALA A 32 56.53 79.83 -7.24
N LEU A 33 57.16 80.14 -8.38
CA LEU A 33 56.89 79.49 -9.66
C LEU A 33 57.33 78.02 -9.67
N ILE A 34 58.50 77.70 -9.11
CA ILE A 34 58.97 76.31 -8.95
C ILE A 34 58.07 75.56 -7.97
N ALA A 35 57.65 76.17 -6.87
CA ALA A 35 56.69 75.58 -5.94
C ALA A 35 55.33 75.34 -6.60
N LEU A 36 54.84 76.28 -7.41
CA LEU A 36 53.64 76.12 -8.22
C LEU A 36 53.78 75.01 -9.27
N LEU A 37 54.93 74.89 -9.93
CA LEU A 37 55.21 73.80 -10.89
C LEU A 37 55.29 72.45 -10.18
N MET A 38 55.97 72.40 -9.03
CA MET A 38 56.08 71.20 -8.20
C MET A 38 54.71 70.80 -7.66
N ILE A 39 53.85 71.74 -7.27
CA ILE A 39 52.46 71.46 -6.89
C ILE A 39 51.65 71.00 -8.11
N ALA A 40 51.83 71.64 -9.27
CA ALA A 40 51.16 71.28 -10.52
C ALA A 40 51.56 69.90 -11.05
N ILE A 41 52.74 69.37 -10.66
CA ILE A 41 53.19 68.01 -10.99
C ILE A 41 52.87 67.02 -9.85
N ALA A 42 53.06 67.42 -8.59
CA ALA A 42 52.84 66.57 -7.43
C ALA A 42 51.36 66.24 -7.24
N ILE A 43 50.44 67.16 -7.50
CA ILE A 43 49.00 66.88 -7.44
C ILE A 43 48.63 65.75 -8.42
N PRO A 44 48.87 65.84 -9.74
CA PRO A 44 48.54 64.76 -10.65
C PRO A 44 49.35 63.49 -10.37
N ALA A 45 50.62 63.57 -9.97
CA ALA A 45 51.38 62.38 -9.58
C ALA A 45 50.78 61.67 -8.36
N THR A 46 50.32 62.42 -7.36
CA THR A 46 49.65 61.89 -6.16
C THR A 46 48.27 61.33 -6.51
N VAL A 47 47.53 61.98 -7.42
CA VAL A 47 46.26 61.45 -7.94
C VAL A 47 46.48 60.16 -8.71
N VAL A 48 47.52 60.06 -9.54
CA VAL A 48 47.87 58.83 -10.27
C VAL A 48 48.32 57.72 -9.31
N LEU A 49 49.15 58.03 -8.31
CA LEU A 49 49.57 57.07 -7.27
C LEU A 49 48.38 56.60 -6.44
N ALA A 50 47.49 57.50 -6.03
CA ALA A 50 46.27 57.17 -5.31
C ALA A 50 45.32 56.34 -6.18
N ALA A 51 45.10 56.71 -7.44
CA ALA A 51 44.29 55.93 -8.38
C ALA A 51 44.89 54.56 -8.65
N SER A 52 46.22 54.44 -8.75
CA SER A 52 46.93 53.17 -8.95
C SER A 52 46.88 52.29 -7.71
N ALA A 53 47.01 52.86 -6.50
CA ALA A 53 46.87 52.15 -5.24
C ALA A 53 45.43 51.67 -5.02
N VAL A 54 44.43 52.50 -5.34
CA VAL A 54 43.00 52.14 -5.35
C VAL A 54 42.75 51.03 -6.36
N TYR A 55 43.23 51.17 -7.59
CA TYR A 55 43.12 50.14 -8.63
C TYR A 55 43.72 48.81 -8.15
N ALA A 56 44.97 48.80 -7.68
CA ALA A 56 45.64 47.60 -7.20
C ALA A 56 45.00 46.97 -5.95
N ALA A 57 44.43 47.78 -5.04
CA ALA A 57 43.72 47.29 -3.86
C ALA A 57 42.39 46.62 -4.25
N TYR A 58 41.64 47.20 -5.19
CA TYR A 58 40.35 46.65 -5.61
C TYR A 58 40.47 45.51 -6.62
N THR A 59 41.53 45.41 -7.42
CA THR A 59 41.71 44.34 -8.42
C THR A 59 42.23 43.02 -7.85
N ARG A 60 42.78 42.99 -6.63
CA ARG A 60 43.32 41.76 -6.01
C ARG A 60 42.26 40.68 -5.78
N ASP A 61 41.03 41.10 -5.44
CA ASP A 61 39.92 40.22 -5.05
C ASP A 61 38.72 40.34 -6.00
N LEU A 62 38.93 40.76 -7.25
CA LEU A 62 37.83 40.84 -8.22
C LEU A 62 37.38 39.43 -8.64
N PRO A 63 36.06 39.15 -8.66
CA PRO A 63 35.54 37.93 -9.25
C PRO A 63 35.98 37.80 -10.72
N ASP A 64 36.22 36.57 -11.17
CA ASP A 64 36.68 36.32 -12.54
C ASP A 64 35.60 36.69 -13.57
N PRO A 65 35.88 37.63 -14.51
CA PRO A 65 34.96 37.99 -15.59
C PRO A 65 34.58 36.84 -16.53
N THR A 66 35.30 35.71 -16.52
CA THR A 66 34.92 34.52 -17.32
C THR A 66 33.66 33.82 -16.81
N GLN A 67 33.26 34.08 -15.55
CA GLN A 67 32.04 33.50 -14.96
C GLN A 67 30.77 33.87 -15.74
N ILE A 68 30.78 34.95 -16.51
CA ILE A 68 29.62 35.36 -17.30
C ILE A 68 29.21 34.34 -18.36
N LYS A 69 30.18 33.62 -18.93
CA LYS A 69 29.93 32.55 -19.91
C LYS A 69 29.33 31.29 -19.27
N LYS A 70 29.60 31.04 -17.99
CA LYS A 70 28.98 29.91 -17.28
C LYS A 70 27.49 30.12 -17.08
N VAL A 71 27.05 31.38 -16.94
CA VAL A 71 25.63 31.69 -16.83
C VAL A 71 24.87 31.29 -18.09
N GLU A 72 25.43 31.52 -19.28
CA GLU A 72 24.83 31.03 -20.53
C GLU A 72 24.61 29.51 -20.53
N GLU A 73 25.54 28.73 -19.98
CA GLU A 73 25.43 27.25 -19.93
C GLU A 73 24.41 26.74 -18.90
N ASP A 74 24.23 27.47 -17.80
CA ASP A 74 23.42 27.07 -16.63
C ASP A 74 22.05 27.78 -16.56
N PHE A 75 21.69 28.60 -17.55
CA PHE A 75 20.49 29.45 -17.53
C PHE A 75 19.35 28.85 -18.36
N GLN A 76 18.83 27.72 -17.88
CA GLN A 76 17.70 27.02 -18.50
C GLN A 76 16.76 26.47 -17.42
N THR A 77 15.46 26.56 -17.68
CA THR A 77 14.42 25.93 -16.86
C THR A 77 14.31 24.45 -17.20
N THR A 78 14.33 23.60 -16.16
CA THR A 78 14.11 22.17 -16.31
C THR A 78 12.70 21.86 -16.79
N LYS A 79 12.57 20.90 -17.70
CA LYS A 79 11.31 20.51 -18.32
C LYS A 79 11.04 19.03 -18.09
N LEU A 80 9.82 18.72 -17.67
CA LEU A 80 9.30 17.35 -17.56
C LEU A 80 8.43 17.05 -18.77
N TYR A 81 8.65 15.90 -19.37
CA TYR A 81 7.91 15.40 -20.52
C TYR A 81 7.24 14.07 -20.19
N ASP A 82 6.09 13.82 -20.80
CA ASP A 82 5.47 12.50 -20.81
C ASP A 82 6.31 11.53 -21.66
N ARG A 83 5.92 10.26 -21.67
CA ARG A 83 6.63 9.23 -22.42
C ARG A 83 6.62 9.43 -23.95
N GLN A 84 5.71 10.25 -24.48
CA GLN A 84 5.62 10.63 -25.89
C GLN A 84 6.34 11.95 -26.22
N GLY A 85 6.98 12.60 -25.24
CA GLY A 85 7.69 13.86 -25.44
C GLY A 85 6.80 15.10 -25.39
N ARG A 86 5.57 15.02 -24.86
CA ARG A 86 4.71 16.18 -24.60
C ARG A 86 5.09 16.82 -23.26
N LEU A 87 5.21 18.14 -23.23
CA LEU A 87 5.57 18.89 -22.02
C LEU A 87 4.48 18.72 -20.94
N LEU A 88 4.89 18.28 -19.76
CA LEU A 88 4.04 18.15 -18.58
C LEU A 88 4.19 19.33 -17.64
N TYR A 89 5.43 19.73 -17.36
CA TYR A 89 5.71 20.74 -16.35
C TYR A 89 7.05 21.43 -16.60
N GLU A 90 7.06 22.76 -16.52
CA GLU A 90 8.29 23.56 -16.43
C GLU A 90 8.57 23.82 -14.94
N ILE A 91 9.71 23.34 -14.43
CA ILE A 91 10.07 23.52 -13.02
C ILE A 91 10.59 24.93 -12.82
N ILE A 92 9.70 25.84 -12.44
CA ILE A 92 10.03 27.23 -12.15
C ILE A 92 10.41 27.35 -10.67
N ASP A 93 11.71 27.49 -10.39
CA ASP A 93 12.21 27.80 -9.04
C ASP A 93 11.63 29.16 -8.58
N PRO A 94 10.97 29.26 -7.42
CA PRO A 94 10.42 30.53 -6.92
C PRO A 94 11.49 31.60 -6.67
N THR A 95 12.75 31.21 -6.51
CA THR A 95 13.88 32.14 -6.33
C THR A 95 14.67 32.39 -7.63
N GLY A 96 14.64 31.44 -8.55
CA GLY A 96 15.39 31.47 -9.80
C GLY A 96 14.58 31.95 -11.00
N GLY A 97 13.27 31.76 -10.97
CA GLY A 97 12.32 32.03 -12.05
C GLY A 97 12.53 31.17 -13.29
N ASP A 98 11.72 31.47 -14.30
CA ASP A 98 11.76 30.91 -15.64
C ASP A 98 12.92 31.51 -16.43
N ARG A 99 13.67 30.63 -17.11
CA ARG A 99 14.94 30.93 -17.77
C ARG A 99 15.00 30.17 -19.08
N GLN A 100 15.19 30.91 -20.17
CA GLN A 100 15.47 30.32 -21.47
C GLN A 100 16.50 31.19 -22.18
N TRP A 101 17.67 30.62 -22.45
CA TRP A 101 18.67 31.26 -23.29
C TRP A 101 18.18 31.41 -24.71
N THR A 102 18.37 32.60 -25.28
CA THR A 102 18.11 32.89 -26.69
C THR A 102 19.28 33.68 -27.25
N GLU A 103 19.83 33.19 -28.36
CA GLU A 103 20.87 33.89 -29.13
C GLU A 103 20.37 35.27 -29.60
N LEU A 104 21.26 36.26 -29.68
CA LEU A 104 20.92 37.64 -30.03
C LEU A 104 20.24 37.76 -31.41
N ASN A 105 20.60 36.88 -32.35
CA ASN A 105 20.02 36.82 -33.69
C ASN A 105 18.55 36.37 -33.69
N ALA A 106 18.09 35.74 -32.61
CA ALA A 106 16.74 35.22 -32.41
C ALA A 106 15.93 36.12 -31.46
N ILE A 107 16.35 37.38 -31.33
CA ILE A 107 15.65 38.43 -30.58
C ILE A 107 15.20 39.53 -31.57
N SER A 108 13.99 40.05 -31.39
CA SER A 108 13.45 41.10 -32.26
C SER A 108 14.38 42.32 -32.32
N PRO A 109 14.73 42.84 -33.51
CA PRO A 109 15.61 44.00 -33.64
C PRO A 109 15.02 45.24 -32.98
N TYR A 110 13.68 45.36 -32.96
CA TYR A 110 13.00 46.43 -32.24
C TYR A 110 13.29 46.39 -30.75
N LEU A 111 13.41 45.20 -30.17
CA LEU A 111 13.74 45.09 -28.76
C LEU A 111 15.20 45.43 -28.48
N LEU A 112 16.14 44.98 -29.33
CA LEU A 112 17.54 45.36 -29.20
C LEU A 112 17.69 46.89 -29.17
N CYS A 113 17.03 47.57 -30.11
CA CYS A 113 16.99 49.03 -30.14
C CYS A 113 16.29 49.62 -28.90
N ALA A 114 15.13 49.10 -28.52
CA ALA A 114 14.36 49.59 -27.37
C ALA A 114 15.16 49.53 -26.07
N THR A 115 15.83 48.41 -25.81
CA THR A 115 16.69 48.21 -24.63
C THR A 115 17.87 49.18 -24.64
N VAL A 116 18.61 49.30 -25.75
CA VAL A 116 19.72 50.26 -25.84
C VAL A 116 19.23 51.70 -25.68
N ALA A 117 18.07 52.03 -26.25
CA ALA A 117 17.50 53.38 -26.20
C ALA A 117 17.15 53.85 -24.78
N ILE A 118 16.61 52.95 -23.94
CA ILE A 118 16.20 53.27 -22.56
C ILE A 118 17.27 53.00 -21.51
N GLU A 119 18.09 51.96 -21.67
CA GLU A 119 19.07 51.53 -20.65
C GLU A 119 20.43 52.24 -20.77
N ASP A 120 20.97 52.32 -21.99
CA ASP A 120 22.32 52.85 -22.20
C ASP A 120 22.50 53.42 -23.61
N LYS A 121 22.13 54.69 -23.77
CA LYS A 121 22.22 55.41 -25.04
C LYS A 121 23.62 55.50 -25.64
N THR A 122 24.67 55.21 -24.87
CA THR A 122 26.07 55.23 -25.33
C THR A 122 26.67 53.83 -25.47
N PHE A 123 25.84 52.80 -25.38
CA PHE A 123 26.27 51.41 -25.18
C PHE A 123 27.36 50.96 -26.16
N TYR A 124 27.17 51.20 -27.46
CA TYR A 124 28.11 50.74 -28.49
C TYR A 124 29.46 51.46 -28.44
N ASP A 125 29.51 52.69 -27.93
CA ASP A 125 30.72 53.53 -27.93
C ASP A 125 31.43 53.58 -26.57
N ASN A 126 30.73 53.26 -25.48
CA ASN A 126 31.28 53.41 -24.13
C ASN A 126 32.22 52.27 -23.73
N GLN A 127 33.09 52.50 -22.75
CA GLN A 127 34.01 51.48 -22.23
C GLN A 127 33.39 50.62 -21.11
N GLY A 128 32.09 50.34 -21.20
CA GLY A 128 31.34 49.57 -20.21
C GLY A 128 30.64 50.43 -19.15
N PHE A 129 30.83 51.74 -19.17
CA PHE A 129 30.18 52.69 -18.27
C PHE A 129 30.06 54.07 -18.94
N ASP A 130 29.03 54.85 -18.59
CA ASP A 130 28.83 56.21 -19.12
C ASP A 130 29.61 57.25 -18.30
N LEU A 131 30.79 57.63 -18.77
CA LEU A 131 31.63 58.66 -18.15
C LEU A 131 30.91 60.02 -18.03
N ARG A 132 30.12 60.41 -19.05
CA ARG A 132 29.35 61.66 -19.05
C ARG A 132 28.16 61.58 -18.09
N GLY A 133 27.57 60.39 -17.94
CA GLY A 133 26.53 60.07 -16.98
C GLY A 133 27.03 60.15 -15.54
N ILE A 134 28.19 59.57 -15.25
CA ILE A 134 28.84 59.67 -13.92
C ILE A 134 29.17 61.12 -13.58
N ALA A 135 29.76 61.87 -14.53
CA ALA A 135 30.06 63.29 -14.32
C ALA A 135 28.81 64.14 -14.07
N ARG A 136 27.72 63.91 -14.83
CA ARG A 136 26.41 64.56 -14.60
C ARG A 136 25.84 64.22 -13.23
N ALA A 137 25.86 62.94 -12.84
CA ALA A 137 25.34 62.48 -11.56
C ALA A 137 26.14 63.08 -10.39
N PHE A 138 27.46 63.21 -10.54
CA PHE A 138 28.32 63.88 -9.55
C PHE A 138 27.96 65.36 -9.38
N VAL A 139 27.77 66.10 -10.48
CA VAL A 139 27.34 67.52 -10.45
C VAL A 139 25.93 67.66 -9.86
N ALA A 140 24.99 66.81 -10.24
CA ALA A 140 23.61 66.83 -9.72
C ALA A 140 23.55 66.54 -8.21
N ASN A 141 24.40 65.64 -7.71
CA ASN A 141 24.54 65.36 -6.27
C ASN A 141 25.06 66.56 -5.48
N LEU A 142 26.03 67.31 -6.04
CA LEU A 142 26.52 68.54 -5.42
C LEU A 142 25.47 69.66 -5.40
N GLN A 143 24.46 69.58 -6.27
CA GLN A 143 23.36 70.54 -6.38
C GLN A 143 22.07 70.10 -5.65
N GLY A 144 22.09 68.98 -4.91
CA GLY A 144 20.94 68.49 -4.14
C GLY A 144 19.80 67.91 -4.98
N GLY A 145 20.03 67.57 -6.25
CA GLY A 145 19.02 66.97 -7.14
C GLY A 145 18.78 65.48 -6.87
N ALA A 146 17.60 64.97 -7.26
CA ALA A 146 17.31 63.54 -7.22
C ALA A 146 18.25 62.77 -8.15
N THR A 147 18.86 61.70 -7.64
CA THR A 147 19.82 60.85 -8.35
C THR A 147 19.12 60.02 -9.43
N GLN A 148 19.22 60.42 -10.70
CA GLN A 148 19.00 59.48 -11.81
C GLN A 148 20.24 58.57 -11.93
N GLY A 149 20.11 57.33 -11.47
CA GLY A 149 21.19 56.34 -11.45
C GLY A 149 21.57 55.86 -12.85
N GLY A 150 22.57 56.49 -13.47
CA GLY A 150 23.08 56.17 -14.81
C GLY A 150 24.02 54.95 -14.86
N SER A 151 23.56 53.77 -14.48
CA SER A 151 24.33 52.52 -14.67
C SER A 151 24.01 51.93 -16.04
N GLY A 152 25.02 51.84 -16.91
CA GLY A 152 24.86 51.28 -18.26
C GLY A 152 24.65 49.76 -18.26
N ILE A 153 24.30 49.21 -19.43
CA ILE A 153 23.98 47.79 -19.63
C ILE A 153 25.05 46.86 -19.04
N THR A 154 26.32 47.13 -19.33
CA THR A 154 27.45 46.31 -18.83
C THR A 154 27.59 46.36 -17.31
N GLN A 155 27.33 47.51 -16.67
CA GLN A 155 27.40 47.64 -15.20
C GLN A 155 26.25 46.89 -14.53
N GLN A 156 25.06 46.97 -15.11
CA GLN A 156 23.90 46.24 -14.63
C GLN A 156 24.12 44.72 -14.75
N LEU A 157 24.72 44.27 -15.86
CA LEU A 157 25.09 42.88 -16.08
C LEU A 157 26.14 42.37 -15.07
N VAL A 158 27.18 43.15 -14.78
CA VAL A 158 28.14 42.82 -13.70
C VAL A 158 27.43 42.67 -12.36
N LYS A 159 26.51 43.59 -12.06
CA LYS A 159 25.76 43.58 -10.82
C LYS A 159 24.83 42.37 -10.70
N SER A 160 24.20 41.94 -11.79
CA SER A 160 23.27 40.82 -11.78
C SER A 160 23.98 39.46 -11.76
N VAL A 161 25.13 39.33 -12.44
CA VAL A 161 25.79 38.04 -12.68
C VAL A 161 27.05 37.84 -11.83
N ILE A 162 27.93 38.83 -11.76
CA ILE A 162 29.31 38.66 -11.27
C ILE A 162 29.46 38.97 -9.77
N LEU A 163 28.80 40.01 -9.28
CA LEU A 163 28.88 40.35 -7.85
C LEU A 163 28.17 39.29 -7.00
N PRO A 164 28.69 38.91 -5.83
CA PRO A 164 28.02 37.95 -4.94
C PRO A 164 26.71 38.52 -4.35
N PRO A 165 25.70 37.68 -4.05
CA PRO A 165 24.38 38.13 -3.61
C PRO A 165 24.38 39.10 -2.43
N GLU A 166 25.24 38.91 -1.43
CA GLU A 166 25.38 39.82 -0.29
C GLU A 166 25.77 41.26 -0.70
N GLU A 167 26.58 41.42 -1.75
CA GLU A 167 27.00 42.72 -2.29
C GLU A 167 25.92 43.36 -3.18
N ARG A 168 24.92 42.60 -3.66
CA ARG A 168 23.85 43.09 -4.54
C ARG A 168 22.77 43.90 -3.79
N ALA A 169 22.47 43.53 -2.54
CA ALA A 169 21.29 44.00 -1.80
C ALA A 169 21.53 44.44 -0.33
N GLY A 170 22.73 44.28 0.23
CA GLY A 170 23.01 44.58 1.65
C GLY A 170 23.26 46.07 1.98
N PRO A 171 23.35 46.42 3.29
CA PRO A 171 23.68 47.78 3.77
C PRO A 171 25.11 48.23 3.43
N GLY A 172 25.93 47.36 2.83
CA GLY A 172 27.28 47.62 2.33
C GLY A 172 27.37 48.34 0.99
N ARG A 173 26.35 49.11 0.58
CA ARG A 173 26.38 50.01 -0.59
C ARG A 173 27.39 51.13 -0.39
N THR A 174 28.64 50.76 -0.49
CA THR A 174 29.79 51.63 -0.40
C THR A 174 30.19 52.07 -1.80
N THR A 175 30.81 53.24 -1.92
CA THR A 175 31.49 53.68 -3.16
C THR A 175 32.42 52.60 -3.71
N ALA A 176 32.96 51.73 -2.85
CA ALA A 176 33.78 50.58 -3.19
C ALA A 176 33.08 49.56 -4.11
N VAL A 177 31.84 49.14 -3.82
CA VAL A 177 31.09 48.21 -4.69
C VAL A 177 30.85 48.84 -6.05
N LYS A 178 30.57 50.16 -6.09
CA LYS A 178 30.37 50.87 -7.36
C LYS A 178 31.66 50.99 -8.19
N ILE A 179 32.82 51.11 -7.54
CA ILE A 179 34.13 51.05 -8.20
C ILE A 179 34.37 49.64 -8.75
N LYS A 180 34.06 48.58 -7.99
CA LYS A 180 34.15 47.18 -8.49
C LYS A 180 33.29 46.98 -9.75
N GLU A 181 32.04 47.48 -9.75
CA GLU A 181 31.15 47.42 -10.92
C GLU A 181 31.77 48.07 -12.16
N VAL A 182 32.34 49.28 -12.02
CA VAL A 182 32.98 50.01 -13.13
C VAL A 182 34.22 49.27 -13.65
N LEU A 183 35.07 48.78 -12.75
CA LEU A 183 36.30 48.06 -13.12
C LEU A 183 35.98 46.75 -13.85
N LEU A 184 35.05 45.96 -13.32
CA LEU A 184 34.60 44.72 -13.96
C LEU A 184 33.89 44.99 -15.29
N ALA A 185 33.05 46.03 -15.39
CA ALA A 185 32.38 46.38 -16.63
C ALA A 185 33.37 46.82 -17.72
N THR A 186 34.44 47.52 -17.33
CA THR A 186 35.53 47.90 -18.22
C THR A 186 36.28 46.66 -18.73
N GLU A 187 36.56 45.72 -17.83
CA GLU A 187 37.27 44.48 -18.18
C GLU A 187 36.43 43.56 -19.07
N ILE A 188 35.13 43.43 -18.80
CA ILE A 188 34.18 42.70 -19.66
C ILE A 188 34.12 43.33 -21.05
N THR A 189 34.03 44.65 -21.14
CA THR A 189 33.98 45.37 -22.44
C THR A 189 35.27 45.22 -23.25
N ARG A 190 36.42 45.00 -22.59
CA ARG A 190 37.69 44.73 -23.27
C ARG A 190 37.79 43.31 -23.81
N ARG A 191 37.16 42.35 -23.15
CA ARG A 191 37.26 40.92 -23.46
C ARG A 191 36.21 40.43 -24.44
N TYR A 192 35.03 41.05 -24.45
CA TYR A 192 33.86 40.55 -25.17
C TYR A 192 33.23 41.61 -26.07
N SER A 193 32.51 41.14 -27.11
CA SER A 193 31.85 42.04 -28.04
C SER A 193 30.65 42.73 -27.39
N LYS A 194 30.23 43.89 -27.91
CA LYS A 194 29.01 44.56 -27.45
C LYS A 194 27.76 43.71 -27.66
N ASN A 195 27.77 42.87 -28.69
CA ASN A 195 26.67 41.94 -28.96
C ASN A 195 26.61 40.85 -27.88
N ASP A 196 27.75 40.27 -27.49
CA ASP A 196 27.82 39.25 -26.42
C ASP A 196 27.28 39.85 -25.10
N ILE A 197 27.70 41.07 -24.77
CA ILE A 197 27.26 41.77 -23.55
C ILE A 197 25.76 42.04 -23.59
N LEU A 198 25.22 42.46 -24.73
CA LEU A 198 23.79 42.71 -24.88
C LEU A 198 22.99 41.39 -24.81
N GLU A 199 23.49 40.31 -25.40
CA GLU A 199 22.89 38.98 -25.31
C GLU A 199 22.83 38.50 -23.86
N TRP A 200 23.94 38.57 -23.13
CA TRP A 200 23.98 38.19 -21.72
C TRP A 200 23.05 39.09 -20.88
N TYR A 201 22.99 40.39 -21.15
CA TYR A 201 22.07 41.30 -20.45
C TYR A 201 20.60 40.93 -20.68
N LEU A 202 20.21 40.69 -21.93
CA LEU A 202 18.83 40.37 -22.30
C LEU A 202 18.40 39.00 -21.78
N ASN A 203 19.32 38.06 -21.63
CA ASN A 203 19.02 36.74 -21.08
C ASN A 203 19.04 36.72 -19.54
N THR A 204 19.84 37.53 -18.85
CA THR A 204 20.02 37.35 -17.39
C THR A 204 19.12 38.23 -16.52
N ASN A 205 18.57 39.31 -17.06
CA ASN A 205 17.80 40.26 -16.26
C ASN A 205 16.41 39.77 -15.87
N PHE A 206 15.94 40.25 -14.72
CA PHE A 206 14.60 39.96 -14.23
C PHE A 206 13.57 40.92 -14.82
N TYR A 207 12.60 40.37 -15.55
CA TYR A 207 11.50 41.10 -16.18
C TYR A 207 10.20 41.04 -15.35
N GLY A 208 10.25 40.66 -14.06
CA GLY A 208 9.04 40.51 -13.25
C GLY A 208 8.30 39.19 -13.52
N ASN A 209 7.32 38.86 -12.68
CA ASN A 209 6.47 37.66 -12.86
C ASN A 209 7.24 36.35 -13.08
N LEU A 210 8.33 36.16 -12.32
CA LEU A 210 9.26 35.02 -12.43
C LEU A 210 9.97 34.91 -13.78
N ALA A 211 9.86 35.87 -14.71
CA ALA A 211 10.61 35.85 -15.96
C ALA A 211 12.03 36.39 -15.77
N TYR A 212 13.04 35.53 -15.98
CA TYR A 212 14.42 35.95 -16.14
C TYR A 212 14.85 35.71 -17.59
N GLY A 213 15.27 36.78 -18.23
CA GLY A 213 15.58 36.77 -19.65
C GLY A 213 14.38 37.09 -20.53
N ILE A 214 14.69 37.60 -21.72
CA ILE A 214 13.68 38.14 -22.61
C ILE A 214 12.77 37.09 -23.22
N GLU A 215 13.29 35.90 -23.56
CA GLU A 215 12.44 34.84 -24.11
C GLU A 215 11.40 34.40 -23.09
N ALA A 216 11.80 34.29 -21.82
CA ALA A 216 10.87 34.08 -20.73
C ALA A 216 9.87 35.24 -20.63
N ALA A 217 10.32 36.50 -20.64
CA ALA A 217 9.43 37.67 -20.55
C ALA A 217 8.41 37.73 -21.70
N SER A 218 8.85 37.54 -22.94
CA SER A 218 8.01 37.55 -24.14
C SER A 218 6.87 36.52 -24.05
N ARG A 219 7.18 35.32 -23.56
CA ARG A 219 6.19 34.28 -23.30
C ARG A 219 5.27 34.63 -22.13
N VAL A 220 5.78 35.24 -21.05
CA VAL A 220 4.99 35.59 -19.84
C VAL A 220 3.95 36.63 -20.20
N TYR A 221 4.36 37.65 -20.95
CA TYR A 221 3.53 38.82 -21.21
C TYR A 221 2.69 38.70 -22.49
N PHE A 222 3.17 37.99 -23.52
CA PHE A 222 2.53 37.94 -24.84
C PHE A 222 2.31 36.54 -25.41
N ASN A 223 2.84 35.48 -24.77
CA ASN A 223 2.83 34.11 -25.28
C ASN A 223 3.42 34.01 -26.71
N LYS A 224 4.55 34.69 -26.92
CA LYS A 224 5.31 34.73 -28.19
C LYS A 224 6.79 34.47 -27.94
N HIS A 225 7.50 34.01 -28.97
CA HIS A 225 8.97 34.03 -28.97
C HIS A 225 9.50 35.47 -29.05
N ALA A 226 10.68 35.72 -28.47
CA ALA A 226 11.30 37.04 -28.45
C ALA A 226 11.58 37.62 -29.86
N LYS A 227 11.86 36.76 -30.85
CA LYS A 227 11.99 37.17 -32.27
C LYS A 227 10.70 37.73 -32.87
N ASP A 228 9.53 37.31 -32.37
CA ASP A 228 8.22 37.64 -32.94
C ASP A 228 7.58 38.87 -32.26
N LEU A 229 8.33 39.55 -31.39
CA LEU A 229 7.88 40.78 -30.72
C LEU A 229 7.78 41.93 -31.73
N THR A 230 6.60 42.53 -31.79
CA THR A 230 6.34 43.76 -32.56
C THR A 230 7.00 44.97 -31.89
N LEU A 231 7.11 46.09 -32.62
CA LEU A 231 7.65 47.36 -32.09
C LEU A 231 6.97 47.78 -30.77
N ALA A 232 5.63 47.72 -30.72
CA ALA A 232 4.87 48.08 -29.53
C ALA A 232 5.14 47.14 -28.36
N GLU A 233 5.21 45.82 -28.60
CA GLU A 233 5.46 44.82 -27.56
C GLU A 233 6.91 44.90 -27.05
N ALA A 234 7.88 45.11 -27.94
CA ALA A 234 9.28 45.32 -27.61
C ALA A 234 9.47 46.55 -26.70
N ALA A 235 8.88 47.69 -27.07
CA ALA A 235 8.93 48.90 -26.26
C ALA A 235 8.23 48.75 -24.89
N MET A 236 7.28 47.81 -24.76
CA MET A 236 6.61 47.51 -23.50
C MET A 236 7.50 46.69 -22.56
N LEU A 237 8.30 45.75 -23.09
CA LEU A 237 9.16 44.88 -22.27
C LEU A 237 10.50 45.53 -21.90
N ALA A 238 11.06 46.34 -22.80
CA ALA A 238 12.39 46.94 -22.63
C ALA A 238 12.63 47.65 -21.28
N PRO A 239 11.69 48.45 -20.71
CA PRO A 239 11.93 49.18 -19.46
C PRO A 239 11.70 48.36 -18.19
N ILE A 240 11.19 47.13 -18.28
CA ILE A 240 10.79 46.34 -17.10
C ILE A 240 11.98 45.98 -16.20
N PRO A 241 13.18 45.62 -16.70
CA PRO A 241 14.33 45.32 -15.85
C PRO A 241 14.69 46.41 -14.84
N GLN A 242 14.54 47.69 -15.19
CA GLN A 242 14.76 48.80 -14.26
C GLN A 242 13.71 48.84 -13.14
N PHE A 243 12.44 48.53 -13.46
CA PHE A 243 11.32 48.59 -12.53
C PHE A 243 10.39 47.39 -12.71
N PRO A 244 10.75 46.19 -12.20
CA PRO A 244 10.01 44.96 -12.48
C PRO A 244 8.54 44.97 -12.06
N LYS A 245 8.16 45.82 -11.08
CA LYS A 245 6.76 46.01 -10.65
C LYS A 245 5.94 46.94 -11.55
N GLN A 246 6.58 47.68 -12.45
CA GLN A 246 5.93 48.60 -13.40
C GLN A 246 5.75 47.90 -14.74
N ASN A 247 5.06 46.78 -14.71
CA ASN A 247 4.80 45.90 -15.86
C ASN A 247 3.30 45.87 -16.18
N PRO A 248 2.87 45.39 -17.36
CA PRO A 248 1.48 45.50 -17.79
C PRO A 248 0.48 44.66 -16.97
N PHE A 249 0.93 43.68 -16.18
CA PHE A 249 0.04 42.93 -15.27
C PHE A 249 -0.16 43.63 -13.93
N ASP A 250 0.92 44.15 -13.34
CA ASP A 250 0.88 44.71 -11.98
C ASP A 250 0.60 46.22 -11.97
N ASN A 251 0.98 46.96 -13.02
CA ASN A 251 0.72 48.40 -13.17
C ASN A 251 0.61 48.82 -14.66
N PRO A 252 -0.56 48.59 -15.30
CA PRO A 252 -0.74 48.78 -16.73
C PRO A 252 -0.59 50.23 -17.20
N ASN A 253 -1.01 51.21 -16.38
CA ASN A 253 -0.97 52.62 -16.75
C ASN A 253 0.48 53.14 -16.81
N GLU A 254 1.28 52.82 -15.80
CA GLU A 254 2.70 53.20 -15.76
C GLU A 254 3.49 52.48 -16.85
N ALA A 255 3.21 51.19 -17.07
CA ALA A 255 3.83 50.41 -18.13
C ALA A 255 3.54 51.04 -19.52
N LYS A 256 2.30 51.49 -19.77
CA LYS A 256 1.92 52.16 -21.02
C LYS A 256 2.58 53.52 -21.18
N PHE A 257 2.71 54.30 -20.11
CA PHE A 257 3.44 55.57 -20.13
C PHE A 257 4.92 55.35 -20.51
N ARG A 258 5.57 54.37 -19.91
CA ARG A 258 6.96 54.01 -20.20
C ARG A 258 7.14 53.47 -21.61
N GLN A 259 6.22 52.64 -22.10
CA GLN A 259 6.24 52.19 -23.49
C GLN A 259 6.29 53.39 -24.45
N ALA A 260 5.46 54.41 -24.23
CA ALA A 260 5.44 55.60 -25.07
C ALA A 260 6.77 56.37 -25.02
N LEU A 261 7.39 56.47 -23.82
CA LEU A 261 8.71 57.07 -23.65
C LEU A 261 9.80 56.29 -24.41
N VAL A 262 9.80 54.96 -24.32
CA VAL A 262 10.77 54.11 -25.05
C VAL A 262 10.63 54.33 -26.55
N LEU A 263 9.41 54.37 -27.08
CA LEU A 263 9.17 54.62 -28.50
C LEU A 263 9.72 55.98 -28.97
N ASP A 264 9.56 57.05 -28.17
CA ASP A 264 10.15 58.35 -28.48
C ASP A 264 11.69 58.31 -28.49
N LEU A 265 12.28 57.61 -27.51
CA LEU A 265 13.73 57.42 -27.46
C LEU A 265 14.24 56.60 -28.65
N MET A 266 13.51 55.58 -29.10
CA MET A 266 13.90 54.79 -30.28
C MET A 266 13.94 55.64 -31.56
N VAL A 267 13.00 56.57 -31.74
CA VAL A 267 13.02 57.53 -32.86
C VAL A 267 14.26 58.43 -32.77
N GLU A 268 14.56 58.98 -31.58
CA GLU A 268 15.76 59.78 -31.34
C GLU A 268 17.04 58.99 -31.70
N ARG A 269 17.14 57.72 -31.27
CA ARG A 269 18.31 56.87 -31.57
C ARG A 269 18.41 56.53 -33.05
N SER A 270 17.30 56.33 -33.73
CA SER A 270 17.27 56.08 -35.18
C SER A 270 17.80 57.30 -35.95
N GLN A 271 17.41 58.51 -35.55
CA GLN A 271 17.92 59.76 -36.14
C GLN A 271 19.42 59.99 -35.90
N MET A 272 19.95 59.47 -34.79
CA MET A 272 21.38 59.52 -34.45
C MET A 272 22.22 58.42 -35.12
N GLY A 273 21.60 57.53 -35.91
CA GLY A 273 22.30 56.44 -36.60
C GLY A 273 22.79 55.34 -35.65
N VAL A 274 22.14 55.13 -34.51
CA VAL A 274 22.51 54.05 -33.59
C VAL A 274 22.31 52.68 -34.27
N PRO A 275 23.31 51.77 -34.25
CA PRO A 275 23.19 50.46 -34.87
C PRO A 275 21.96 49.69 -34.40
N GLY A 276 21.18 49.15 -35.34
CA GLY A 276 19.98 48.36 -35.07
C GLY A 276 18.71 49.17 -34.77
N CYS A 277 18.80 50.50 -34.71
CA CYS A 277 17.64 51.38 -34.55
C CYS A 277 17.19 51.95 -35.90
N ASN A 278 16.02 51.50 -36.37
CA ASN A 278 15.37 52.02 -37.56
C ASN A 278 13.86 52.16 -37.32
N VAL A 279 13.47 53.18 -36.56
CA VAL A 279 12.08 53.50 -36.23
C VAL A 279 11.77 54.93 -36.63
N THR A 280 10.73 55.11 -37.44
CA THR A 280 10.23 56.41 -37.86
C THR A 280 9.25 56.99 -36.84
N GLN A 281 9.05 58.30 -36.91
CA GLN A 281 8.11 59.00 -36.04
C GLN A 281 6.65 58.53 -36.25
N GLN A 282 6.30 58.12 -37.48
CA GLN A 282 4.99 57.56 -37.79
C GLN A 282 4.80 56.18 -37.14
N GLU A 283 5.75 55.26 -37.30
CA GLU A 283 5.68 53.92 -36.70
C GLU A 283 5.60 53.99 -35.16
N ALA A 284 6.35 54.90 -34.54
CA ALA A 284 6.28 55.13 -33.10
C ALA A 284 4.90 55.64 -32.65
N ALA A 285 4.27 56.54 -33.41
CA ALA A 285 2.93 57.04 -33.12
C ALA A 285 1.86 55.95 -33.26
N GLU A 286 1.96 55.12 -34.30
CA GLU A 286 1.08 53.96 -34.51
C GLU A 286 1.25 52.92 -33.39
N ALA A 287 2.49 52.59 -33.01
CA ALA A 287 2.80 51.65 -31.93
C ALA A 287 2.29 52.12 -30.55
N LYS A 288 2.25 53.43 -30.29
CA LYS A 288 1.66 54.01 -29.06
C LYS A 288 0.16 53.72 -28.98
N LEU A 289 -0.54 53.78 -30.11
CA LEU A 289 -1.99 53.60 -30.19
C LEU A 289 -2.40 52.12 -30.32
N GLN A 290 -1.48 51.24 -30.70
CA GLN A 290 -1.74 49.82 -30.87
C GLN A 290 -2.26 49.17 -29.57
N PRO A 291 -3.44 48.54 -29.58
CA PRO A 291 -3.89 47.68 -28.49
C PRO A 291 -3.02 46.44 -28.39
N LEU A 292 -2.51 46.15 -27.18
CA LEU A 292 -1.69 44.98 -26.92
C LEU A 292 -2.54 43.83 -26.36
N ARG A 293 -2.33 42.62 -26.89
CA ARG A 293 -2.99 41.40 -26.40
C ARG A 293 -2.05 40.66 -25.46
N TYR A 294 -2.28 40.79 -24.15
CA TYR A 294 -1.47 40.10 -23.15
C TYR A 294 -1.84 38.62 -23.02
N ALA A 295 -0.86 37.81 -22.64
CA ALA A 295 -1.07 36.42 -22.27
C ALA A 295 -1.84 36.28 -20.96
N ASN A 296 -2.49 35.14 -20.76
CA ASN A 296 -3.08 34.82 -19.47
C ASN A 296 -1.98 34.42 -18.48
N ARG A 297 -1.83 35.19 -17.40
CA ARG A 297 -0.83 35.00 -16.35
C ARG A 297 -0.82 33.56 -15.78
N THR A 298 -1.95 32.88 -15.73
CA THR A 298 -2.06 31.52 -15.15
C THR A 298 -1.75 30.40 -16.14
N GLN A 299 -1.86 30.64 -17.46
CA GLN A 299 -1.66 29.60 -18.48
C GLN A 299 -0.23 29.08 -18.57
N ARG A 300 0.77 29.89 -18.18
CA ARG A 300 2.18 29.48 -18.19
C ARG A 300 2.52 28.50 -17.07
N PHE A 301 1.84 28.60 -15.93
CA PHE A 301 1.99 27.65 -14.83
C PHE A 301 1.11 26.41 -15.00
N ASN A 302 0.61 26.16 -16.22
CA ASN A 302 -0.27 25.04 -16.50
C ASN A 302 0.52 23.73 -16.43
N ILE A 303 0.41 23.10 -15.29
CA ILE A 303 0.99 21.80 -15.00
C ILE A 303 0.00 20.72 -15.46
N GLN A 304 0.42 19.86 -16.38
CA GLN A 304 -0.33 18.68 -16.78
C GLN A 304 -0.06 17.54 -15.79
N ALA A 305 -1.08 16.72 -15.53
CA ALA A 305 -1.03 15.62 -14.56
C ALA A 305 -0.32 16.02 -13.24
N PRO A 306 -0.80 17.07 -12.53
CA PRO A 306 -0.04 17.77 -11.51
C PRO A 306 0.45 16.90 -10.35
N HIS A 307 -0.35 15.94 -9.89
CA HIS A 307 0.08 15.00 -8.86
C HIS A 307 1.28 14.15 -9.31
N PHE A 308 1.24 13.62 -10.53
CA PHE A 308 2.36 12.88 -11.10
C PHE A 308 3.56 13.79 -11.34
N SER A 309 3.38 14.98 -11.93
CA SER A 309 4.48 15.88 -12.26
C SER A 309 5.27 16.35 -11.03
N VAL A 310 4.57 16.64 -9.92
CA VAL A 310 5.22 16.95 -8.64
C VAL A 310 5.93 15.72 -8.07
N TYR A 311 5.27 14.54 -8.09
CA TYR A 311 5.88 13.28 -7.65
C TYR A 311 7.14 12.92 -8.46
N ALA A 312 7.10 13.09 -9.79
CA ALA A 312 8.21 12.82 -10.70
C ALA A 312 9.37 13.79 -10.46
N LYS A 313 9.11 15.07 -10.19
CA LYS A 313 10.15 16.01 -9.79
C LYS A 313 10.89 15.51 -8.55
N ASP A 314 10.16 15.17 -7.49
CA ASP A 314 10.76 14.71 -6.23
C ASP A 314 11.53 13.40 -6.44
N LYS A 315 10.99 12.48 -7.26
CA LYS A 315 11.69 11.26 -7.64
C LYS A 315 12.94 11.50 -8.46
N ALA A 316 12.97 12.49 -9.35
CA ALA A 316 14.18 12.87 -10.09
C ALA A 316 15.27 13.41 -9.14
N ILE A 317 14.89 14.19 -8.13
CA ILE A 317 15.83 14.69 -7.11
C ILE A 317 16.46 13.53 -6.34
N GLU A 318 15.63 12.61 -5.83
CA GLU A 318 16.11 11.42 -5.11
C GLU A 318 17.02 10.56 -5.99
N LEU A 319 16.57 10.29 -7.22
CA LEU A 319 17.25 9.42 -8.17
C LEU A 319 18.61 9.99 -8.58
N LEU A 320 18.69 11.26 -8.95
CA LEU A 320 19.96 11.87 -9.38
C LEU A 320 20.92 12.07 -8.21
N GLY A 321 20.39 12.38 -7.01
CA GLY A 321 21.20 12.50 -5.80
C GLY A 321 22.00 11.23 -5.50
N ASP A 322 21.36 10.08 -5.64
CA ASP A 322 21.98 8.78 -5.44
C ASP A 322 22.79 8.32 -6.67
N HIS A 323 22.22 8.44 -7.89
CA HIS A 323 22.87 7.97 -9.11
C HIS A 323 24.19 8.71 -9.41
N LEU A 324 24.25 10.02 -9.14
CA LEU A 324 25.45 10.83 -9.34
C LEU A 324 26.32 10.95 -8.08
N GLY A 325 25.85 10.47 -6.92
CA GLY A 325 26.56 10.58 -5.65
C GLY A 325 26.73 12.01 -5.15
N ILE A 326 25.86 12.94 -5.56
CA ILE A 326 25.94 14.37 -5.22
C ILE A 326 25.09 14.76 -4.00
N GLY A 327 24.23 13.85 -3.52
CA GLY A 327 23.32 14.08 -2.41
C GLY A 327 22.09 14.93 -2.78
N THR A 328 21.10 14.95 -1.89
CA THR A 328 19.76 15.49 -2.16
C THR A 328 19.73 16.99 -2.45
N GLU A 329 20.54 17.80 -1.76
CA GLU A 329 20.50 19.26 -1.92
C GLU A 329 21.12 19.69 -3.26
N ALA A 330 22.26 19.11 -3.63
CA ALA A 330 22.87 19.37 -4.94
C ALA A 330 21.97 18.86 -6.08
N ALA A 331 21.35 17.69 -5.92
CA ALA A 331 20.39 17.18 -6.89
C ALA A 331 19.13 18.05 -7.00
N ARG A 332 18.64 18.61 -5.90
CA ARG A 332 17.54 19.59 -5.92
C ARG A 332 17.91 20.81 -6.75
N GLN A 333 19.09 21.40 -6.52
CA GLN A 333 19.55 22.53 -7.30
C GLN A 333 19.72 22.17 -8.78
N LEU A 334 20.23 20.98 -9.09
CA LEU A 334 20.36 20.49 -10.46
C LEU A 334 18.99 20.31 -11.13
N VAL A 335 18.01 19.72 -10.45
CA VAL A 335 16.66 19.53 -11.00
C VAL A 335 15.92 20.85 -11.14
N GLU A 336 16.05 21.77 -10.20
CA GLU A 336 15.30 23.04 -10.21
C GLU A 336 15.95 24.12 -11.08
N ARG A 337 17.26 24.05 -11.33
CA ARG A 337 18.03 25.11 -12.02
C ARG A 337 18.97 24.63 -13.11
N GLY A 338 19.22 23.33 -13.24
CA GLY A 338 20.22 22.79 -14.15
C GLY A 338 19.76 22.64 -15.60
N GLY A 339 18.55 23.11 -15.94
CA GLY A 339 18.06 23.06 -17.32
C GLY A 339 17.86 21.65 -17.86
N LEU A 340 17.46 20.71 -17.00
CA LEU A 340 17.36 19.31 -17.39
C LEU A 340 16.16 19.07 -18.31
N THR A 341 16.28 18.06 -19.17
CA THR A 341 15.16 17.48 -19.90
C THR A 341 14.85 16.11 -19.28
N ILE A 342 13.71 16.01 -18.61
CA ILE A 342 13.30 14.81 -17.87
C ILE A 342 12.14 14.13 -18.60
N TYR A 343 12.36 12.95 -19.15
CA TYR A 343 11.32 12.10 -19.73
C TYR A 343 10.78 11.16 -18.67
N THR A 344 9.46 11.16 -18.51
CA THR A 344 8.76 10.39 -17.47
C THR A 344 8.02 9.19 -18.06
N THR A 345 7.52 8.32 -17.20
CA THR A 345 6.75 7.13 -17.60
C THR A 345 5.28 7.43 -17.92
N LEU A 346 4.78 8.59 -17.51
CA LEU A 346 3.38 8.97 -17.66
C LEU A 346 2.98 8.92 -19.14
N ASP A 347 1.82 8.35 -19.41
CA ASP A 347 1.12 8.51 -20.67
C ASP A 347 -0.02 9.52 -20.47
N LEU A 348 0.11 10.72 -21.05
CA LEU A 348 -0.83 11.81 -20.80
C LEU A 348 -2.23 11.51 -21.34
N ASP A 349 -2.38 10.68 -22.38
CA ASP A 349 -3.70 10.29 -22.89
C ASP A 349 -4.38 9.32 -21.92
N VAL A 350 -3.63 8.36 -21.39
CA VAL A 350 -4.12 7.47 -20.33
C VAL A 350 -4.52 8.26 -19.10
N ASP A 351 -3.68 9.18 -18.62
CA ASP A 351 -3.97 9.97 -17.42
C ASP A 351 -5.21 10.85 -17.57
N ASN A 352 -5.37 11.50 -18.72
CA ASN A 352 -6.55 12.32 -19.02
C ASN A 352 -7.83 11.46 -19.07
N GLN A 353 -7.77 10.29 -19.70
CA GLN A 353 -8.92 9.40 -19.76
C GLN A 353 -9.28 8.82 -18.39
N VAL A 354 -8.29 8.40 -17.60
CA VAL A 354 -8.48 7.91 -16.23
C VAL A 354 -9.16 8.99 -15.38
N ARG A 355 -8.69 10.23 -15.44
CA ARG A 355 -9.27 11.37 -14.72
C ARG A 355 -10.71 11.64 -15.16
N ALA A 356 -11.00 11.55 -16.45
CA ALA A 356 -12.35 11.75 -16.98
C ALA A 356 -13.33 10.67 -16.51
N LEU A 357 -12.90 9.40 -16.49
CA LEU A 357 -13.69 8.27 -15.98
C LEU A 357 -13.96 8.42 -14.47
N ALA A 358 -12.93 8.73 -13.68
CA ALA A 358 -13.07 8.95 -12.25
C ALA A 358 -14.05 10.10 -11.94
N ASN A 359 -13.91 11.24 -12.64
CA ASN A 359 -14.83 12.37 -12.50
C ASN A 359 -16.27 12.00 -12.82
N ARG A 360 -16.51 11.24 -13.89
CA ARG A 360 -17.86 10.80 -14.29
C ARG A 360 -18.54 9.96 -13.20
N HIS A 361 -17.82 8.99 -12.65
CA HIS A 361 -18.37 8.09 -11.62
C HIS A 361 -18.65 8.82 -10.31
N VAL A 362 -17.73 9.67 -9.86
CA VAL A 362 -17.95 10.47 -8.64
C VAL A 362 -19.08 11.49 -8.84
N ALA A 363 -19.17 12.15 -9.99
CA ALA A 363 -20.29 13.04 -10.31
C ALA A 363 -21.63 12.30 -10.31
N THR A 364 -21.65 11.04 -10.77
CA THR A 364 -22.86 10.19 -10.71
C THR A 364 -23.29 9.90 -9.27
N LEU A 365 -22.34 9.57 -8.39
CA LEU A 365 -22.62 9.36 -6.97
C LEU A 365 -23.10 10.65 -6.29
N GLN A 366 -22.51 11.80 -6.62
CA GLN A 366 -22.94 13.11 -6.13
C GLN A 366 -24.37 13.45 -6.58
N ALA A 367 -24.70 13.18 -7.85
CA ALA A 367 -26.06 13.38 -8.37
C ALA A 367 -27.11 12.48 -7.68
N GLN A 368 -26.69 11.33 -7.14
CA GLN A 368 -27.51 10.46 -6.30
C GLN A 368 -27.59 10.91 -4.83
N GLY A 369 -27.03 12.07 -4.49
CA GLY A 369 -27.00 12.60 -3.12
C GLY A 369 -26.04 11.87 -2.19
N ARG A 370 -25.02 11.19 -2.73
CA ARG A 370 -23.99 10.52 -1.92
C ARG A 370 -22.92 11.52 -1.48
N ASN A 371 -22.52 11.46 -0.22
CA ASN A 371 -21.48 12.32 0.36
C ASN A 371 -20.07 11.87 -0.09
N VAL A 372 -19.71 12.11 -1.34
CA VAL A 372 -18.40 11.78 -1.90
C VAL A 372 -17.91 12.93 -2.77
N ASN A 373 -16.64 13.30 -2.66
CA ASN A 373 -16.10 14.42 -3.41
C ASN A 373 -14.76 14.15 -4.11
N ASN A 374 -14.13 13.00 -3.89
CA ASN A 374 -12.83 12.74 -4.45
C ASN A 374 -12.56 11.26 -4.82
N ALA A 375 -11.56 11.07 -5.67
CA ALA A 375 -11.02 9.77 -6.05
C ALA A 375 -9.55 9.89 -6.44
N ALA A 376 -8.82 8.78 -6.34
CA ALA A 376 -7.45 8.65 -6.81
C ALA A 376 -7.28 7.34 -7.57
N VAL A 377 -6.44 7.35 -8.61
CA VAL A 377 -6.20 6.20 -9.48
C VAL A 377 -4.72 6.11 -9.80
N VAL A 378 -4.16 4.91 -9.68
CA VAL A 378 -2.79 4.59 -10.09
C VAL A 378 -2.83 3.46 -11.11
N VAL A 379 -2.15 3.64 -12.23
CA VAL A 379 -1.99 2.61 -13.28
C VAL A 379 -0.51 2.26 -13.41
N ILE A 380 -0.18 0.98 -13.18
CA ILE A 380 1.18 0.45 -13.33
C ILE A 380 1.20 -0.57 -14.46
N ARG A 381 2.14 -0.43 -15.39
CA ARG A 381 2.51 -1.50 -16.33
C ARG A 381 3.49 -2.43 -15.62
N HIS A 382 2.98 -3.56 -15.13
CA HIS A 382 3.68 -4.34 -14.12
C HIS A 382 4.98 -5.01 -14.61
N ASP A 383 5.10 -5.30 -15.92
CA ASP A 383 6.27 -5.94 -16.53
C ASP A 383 7.54 -5.07 -16.53
N THR A 384 7.37 -3.77 -16.27
CA THR A 384 8.40 -2.74 -16.30
C THR A 384 8.34 -1.83 -15.08
N GLY A 385 7.33 -1.98 -14.20
CA GLY A 385 7.13 -1.13 -13.04
C GLY A 385 6.77 0.33 -13.38
N GLU A 386 6.54 0.68 -14.65
CA GLU A 386 6.24 2.04 -15.12
C GLU A 386 4.87 2.51 -14.62
N ILE A 387 4.84 3.71 -14.03
CA ILE A 387 3.59 4.39 -13.67
C ILE A 387 3.07 5.13 -14.91
N LEU A 388 1.95 4.67 -15.47
CA LEU A 388 1.35 5.27 -16.67
C LEU A 388 0.39 6.41 -16.35
N SER A 389 -0.25 6.35 -15.18
CA SER A 389 -1.12 7.40 -14.66
C SER A 389 -1.08 7.44 -13.13
N MET A 390 -1.14 8.66 -12.59
CA MET A 390 -1.29 8.92 -11.15
C MET A 390 -2.21 10.12 -10.97
N VAL A 391 -3.50 9.84 -10.87
CA VAL A 391 -4.52 10.81 -10.48
C VAL A 391 -4.60 10.79 -8.95
N GLY A 392 -4.08 11.82 -8.29
CA GLY A 392 -4.09 11.94 -6.82
C GLY A 392 -5.37 12.56 -6.23
N SER A 393 -6.14 13.24 -7.07
CA SER A 393 -7.40 13.92 -6.78
C SER A 393 -8.12 14.19 -8.11
N LEU A 394 -9.44 14.39 -8.07
CA LEU A 394 -10.27 14.64 -9.26
C LEU A 394 -9.98 15.97 -9.95
N ASP A 395 -9.68 17.00 -9.16
CA ASP A 395 -9.31 18.34 -9.63
C ASP A 395 -8.26 18.96 -8.69
N TYR A 396 -7.04 19.07 -9.19
CA TYR A 396 -5.89 19.61 -8.44
C TYR A 396 -6.08 21.05 -8.00
N PHE A 397 -6.81 21.85 -8.77
CA PHE A 397 -6.98 23.29 -8.53
C PHE A 397 -8.24 23.61 -7.73
N ASN A 398 -9.03 22.60 -7.36
CA ASN A 398 -10.22 22.77 -6.54
C ASN A 398 -9.88 22.69 -5.05
N ASP A 399 -9.75 23.86 -4.41
CA ASP A 399 -9.46 23.95 -2.98
C ASP A 399 -10.61 23.40 -2.11
N ALA A 400 -11.85 23.29 -2.60
CA ALA A 400 -12.99 22.79 -1.80
C ALA A 400 -12.94 21.27 -1.53
N ILE A 401 -12.11 20.53 -2.27
CA ILE A 401 -11.87 19.10 -2.07
C ILE A 401 -10.42 18.82 -1.65
N ASP A 402 -9.69 19.86 -1.23
CA ASP A 402 -8.24 19.82 -1.01
C ASP A 402 -7.50 19.23 -2.21
N GLY A 403 -7.82 19.72 -3.42
CA GLY A 403 -7.37 19.17 -4.70
C GLY A 403 -5.87 18.88 -4.81
N LYS A 404 -5.03 19.68 -4.15
CA LYS A 404 -3.57 19.56 -4.15
C LYS A 404 -3.05 18.37 -3.33
N PHE A 405 -3.86 17.82 -2.43
CA PHE A 405 -3.52 16.66 -1.61
C PHE A 405 -3.49 15.39 -2.47
N ASN A 406 -2.29 14.81 -2.63
CA ASN A 406 -2.12 13.60 -3.44
C ASN A 406 -2.51 12.35 -2.62
N VAL A 407 -3.74 11.86 -2.78
CA VAL A 407 -4.20 10.67 -2.08
C VAL A 407 -3.45 9.41 -2.55
N ALA A 408 -2.92 9.39 -3.77
CA ALA A 408 -2.16 8.24 -4.27
C ALA A 408 -0.91 7.90 -3.42
N THR A 409 -0.34 8.93 -2.78
CA THR A 409 0.84 8.83 -1.91
C THR A 409 0.53 9.08 -0.43
N ALA A 410 -0.73 9.31 -0.08
CA ALA A 410 -1.17 9.53 1.30
C ALA A 410 -1.52 8.20 1.99
N LEU A 411 -1.44 8.20 3.32
CA LEU A 411 -1.89 7.09 4.15
C LEU A 411 -3.41 7.05 4.18
N ARG A 412 -4.00 5.91 3.80
CA ARG A 412 -5.44 5.63 3.85
C ARG A 412 -5.67 4.18 4.25
N GLN A 413 -6.80 3.89 4.87
CA GLN A 413 -7.12 2.51 5.27
C GLN A 413 -7.57 1.70 4.04
N PRO A 414 -6.87 0.61 3.67
CA PRO A 414 -7.16 -0.16 2.46
C PRO A 414 -8.41 -1.06 2.57
N GLY A 415 -8.97 -1.18 3.77
CA GLY A 415 -10.06 -2.13 4.05
C GLY A 415 -9.67 -3.58 3.68
N SER A 416 -10.66 -4.32 3.21
CA SER A 416 -10.49 -5.70 2.71
C SER A 416 -9.55 -5.87 1.50
N ALA A 417 -9.06 -4.78 0.88
CA ALA A 417 -8.05 -4.89 -0.17
C ALA A 417 -6.72 -5.45 0.38
N PHE A 418 -6.49 -5.41 1.69
CA PHE A 418 -5.30 -5.98 2.33
C PHE A 418 -5.31 -7.52 2.45
N LYS A 419 -6.50 -8.15 2.43
CA LYS A 419 -6.67 -9.61 2.64
C LYS A 419 -5.76 -10.48 1.76
N PRO A 420 -5.56 -10.21 0.45
CA PRO A 420 -4.67 -11.02 -0.38
C PRO A 420 -3.25 -11.19 0.19
N ILE A 421 -2.71 -10.20 0.90
CA ILE A 421 -1.40 -10.32 1.55
C ILE A 421 -1.46 -11.31 2.72
N THR A 422 -2.51 -11.24 3.54
CA THR A 422 -2.76 -12.20 4.63
C THR A 422 -2.87 -13.64 4.10
N TYR A 423 -3.72 -13.85 3.09
CA TYR A 423 -3.93 -15.18 2.52
C TYR A 423 -2.69 -15.70 1.80
N LEU A 424 -1.91 -14.83 1.16
CA LEU A 424 -0.64 -15.21 0.54
C LEU A 424 0.38 -15.69 1.58
N GLU A 425 0.46 -15.03 2.75
CA GLU A 425 1.32 -15.52 3.84
C GLU A 425 0.86 -16.87 4.36
N LEU A 426 -0.46 -17.10 4.46
CA LEU A 426 -0.97 -18.38 4.89
C LEU A 426 -0.71 -19.50 3.86
N LEU A 427 -0.82 -19.21 2.56
CA LEU A 427 -0.41 -20.12 1.49
C LEU A 427 1.08 -20.47 1.59
N ARG A 428 1.95 -19.49 1.92
CA ARG A 428 3.38 -19.73 2.15
C ARG A 428 3.66 -20.68 3.31
N GLN A 429 2.74 -20.77 4.27
CA GLN A 429 2.84 -21.63 5.45
C GLN A 429 2.22 -23.02 5.22
N GLY A 430 1.86 -23.36 3.97
CA GLY A 430 1.38 -24.70 3.60
C GLY A 430 -0.13 -24.82 3.47
N ALA A 431 -0.89 -23.74 3.66
CA ALA A 431 -2.32 -23.74 3.35
C ALA A 431 -2.56 -23.81 1.83
N SER A 432 -3.80 -24.08 1.45
CA SER A 432 -4.22 -24.24 0.06
C SER A 432 -5.57 -23.54 -0.18
N PRO A 433 -5.99 -23.36 -1.45
CA PRO A 433 -7.33 -22.86 -1.77
C PRO A 433 -8.47 -23.69 -1.15
N ALA A 434 -8.20 -24.96 -0.82
CA ALA A 434 -9.12 -25.88 -0.15
C ALA A 434 -9.09 -25.78 1.38
N THR A 435 -8.25 -24.95 2.00
CA THR A 435 -8.21 -24.85 3.47
C THR A 435 -9.56 -24.35 4.02
N LEU A 436 -10.12 -25.11 4.95
CA LEU A 436 -11.37 -24.79 5.64
C LEU A 436 -11.22 -23.63 6.64
N PHE A 437 -12.18 -22.72 6.57
CA PHE A 437 -12.45 -21.68 7.56
C PHE A 437 -13.89 -21.79 8.07
N TRP A 438 -14.07 -21.49 9.36
CA TRP A 438 -15.39 -21.36 9.96
C TRP A 438 -15.82 -19.91 9.94
N ASP A 439 -16.83 -19.60 9.15
CA ASP A 439 -17.50 -18.31 9.14
C ASP A 439 -18.71 -18.34 10.08
N VAL A 440 -18.41 -18.44 11.37
CA VAL A 440 -19.37 -18.51 12.49
C VAL A 440 -19.01 -17.45 13.53
N ARG A 441 -19.83 -17.28 14.57
CA ARG A 441 -19.49 -16.33 15.64
C ARG A 441 -18.21 -16.79 16.36
N THR A 442 -17.13 -16.02 16.24
CA THR A 442 -15.83 -16.36 16.82
C THR A 442 -15.31 -15.24 17.70
N ALA A 443 -14.86 -15.60 18.90
CA ALA A 443 -14.19 -14.70 19.84
C ALA A 443 -12.68 -14.98 19.79
N PHE A 444 -11.90 -14.03 19.27
CA PHE A 444 -10.45 -14.15 19.16
C PHE A 444 -9.80 -13.57 20.42
N ASP A 445 -8.95 -14.37 21.06
CA ASP A 445 -8.12 -13.91 22.18
C ASP A 445 -7.02 -12.97 21.66
N VAL A 446 -6.98 -11.75 22.18
CA VAL A 446 -6.02 -10.71 21.82
C VAL A 446 -5.14 -10.26 22.99
N GLY A 447 -5.14 -11.01 24.11
CA GLY A 447 -4.20 -10.81 25.20
C GLY A 447 -4.51 -9.65 26.17
N GLY A 448 -5.78 -9.26 26.35
CA GLY A 448 -6.20 -8.29 27.37
C GLY A 448 -7.72 -8.01 27.40
N ALA A 449 -8.29 -7.94 28.62
CA ALA A 449 -9.68 -7.67 29.04
C ALA A 449 -10.84 -8.33 28.24
N GLU A 450 -11.00 -8.05 26.95
CA GLU A 450 -12.15 -8.49 26.14
C GLU A 450 -11.72 -9.12 24.80
N PRO A 451 -12.34 -10.24 24.37
CA PRO A 451 -12.01 -10.88 23.09
C PRO A 451 -12.46 -10.03 21.90
N TYR A 452 -11.71 -10.10 20.80
CA TYR A 452 -12.09 -9.46 19.54
C TYR A 452 -13.11 -10.33 18.80
N ILE A 453 -14.31 -9.81 18.56
CA ILE A 453 -15.41 -10.51 17.89
C ILE A 453 -15.75 -9.76 16.59
N PRO A 454 -15.18 -10.15 15.43
CA PRO A 454 -15.47 -9.51 14.15
C PRO A 454 -16.84 -9.93 13.59
N GLU A 455 -17.43 -9.07 12.77
CA GLU A 455 -18.65 -9.36 12.01
C GLU A 455 -18.38 -9.30 10.51
N ASN A 456 -19.14 -10.08 9.74
CA ASN A 456 -19.19 -9.92 8.28
C ASN A 456 -19.95 -8.66 7.89
N TYR A 457 -19.65 -8.15 6.69
CA TYR A 457 -20.28 -6.95 6.17
C TYR A 457 -21.81 -7.08 6.02
N ASP A 458 -22.29 -8.26 5.64
CA ASP A 458 -23.72 -8.58 5.53
C ASP A 458 -24.36 -9.00 6.86
N ARG A 459 -23.58 -9.04 7.95
CA ARG A 459 -23.98 -9.45 9.30
C ARG A 459 -24.54 -10.87 9.37
N LYS A 460 -24.14 -11.74 8.45
CA LYS A 460 -24.49 -13.16 8.43
C LYS A 460 -23.28 -14.04 8.68
N PHE A 461 -23.54 -15.27 9.10
CA PHE A 461 -22.57 -16.35 9.21
C PHE A 461 -22.83 -17.36 8.09
N HIS A 462 -21.78 -17.80 7.40
CA HIS A 462 -21.88 -18.70 6.25
C HIS A 462 -21.40 -20.13 6.56
N GLY A 463 -21.03 -20.43 7.81
CA GLY A 463 -20.65 -21.77 8.23
C GLY A 463 -19.30 -22.20 7.65
N PRO A 464 -19.15 -23.46 7.20
CA PRO A 464 -17.89 -23.92 6.61
C PRO A 464 -17.68 -23.28 5.22
N VAL A 465 -16.56 -22.61 5.04
CA VAL A 465 -16.16 -22.01 3.75
C VAL A 465 -14.70 -22.34 3.46
N LEU A 466 -14.39 -22.67 2.21
CA LEU A 466 -13.00 -22.90 1.78
C LEU A 466 -12.31 -21.56 1.51
N MET A 467 -10.97 -21.53 1.60
CA MET A 467 -10.15 -20.33 1.37
C MET A 467 -10.53 -19.60 0.07
N ARG A 468 -10.74 -20.35 -1.03
CA ARG A 468 -11.21 -19.78 -2.31
C ARG A 468 -12.46 -18.94 -2.14
N GLN A 469 -13.49 -19.49 -1.49
CA GLN A 469 -14.76 -18.79 -1.26
C GLN A 469 -14.59 -17.65 -0.27
N ALA A 470 -13.89 -17.88 0.84
CA ALA A 470 -13.67 -16.87 1.89
C ALA A 470 -13.01 -15.60 1.36
N LEU A 471 -11.94 -15.75 0.56
CA LEU A 471 -11.26 -14.60 -0.04
C LEU A 471 -12.06 -14.00 -1.20
N ALA A 472 -12.60 -14.81 -2.11
CA ALA A 472 -13.36 -14.32 -3.28
C ALA A 472 -14.63 -13.55 -2.87
N ARG A 473 -15.29 -13.97 -1.78
CA ARG A 473 -16.47 -13.31 -1.20
C ARG A 473 -16.12 -12.27 -0.15
N SER A 474 -14.84 -12.16 0.19
CA SER A 474 -14.30 -11.17 1.12
C SER A 474 -14.89 -11.24 2.53
N TYR A 475 -15.18 -12.43 3.05
CA TYR A 475 -15.67 -12.60 4.43
C TYR A 475 -14.64 -12.15 5.46
N ASN A 476 -15.11 -11.53 6.54
CA ASN A 476 -14.26 -10.89 7.54
C ASN A 476 -13.74 -11.90 8.56
N ILE A 477 -14.60 -12.80 9.03
CA ILE A 477 -14.25 -13.74 10.12
C ILE A 477 -13.17 -14.73 9.64
N PRO A 478 -13.31 -15.42 8.49
CA PRO A 478 -12.22 -16.20 7.89
C PRO A 478 -10.92 -15.42 7.67
N ALA A 479 -10.99 -14.13 7.32
CA ALA A 479 -9.80 -13.33 7.08
C ALA A 479 -9.07 -12.96 8.38
N VAL A 480 -9.80 -12.77 9.47
CA VAL A 480 -9.26 -12.57 10.82
C VAL A 480 -8.63 -13.86 11.33
N ASP A 481 -9.29 -15.00 11.15
CA ASP A 481 -8.72 -16.32 11.46
C ASP A 481 -7.46 -16.60 10.62
N ALA A 482 -7.47 -16.27 9.33
CA ALA A 482 -6.30 -16.38 8.46
C ALA A 482 -5.11 -15.55 8.99
N LEU A 483 -5.36 -14.33 9.46
CA LEU A 483 -4.30 -13.49 10.07
C LEU A 483 -3.84 -14.05 11.41
N ASN A 484 -4.76 -14.58 12.21
CA ASN A 484 -4.45 -15.20 13.51
C ASN A 484 -3.53 -16.42 13.31
N ARG A 485 -3.84 -17.29 12.34
CA ARG A 485 -3.02 -18.44 11.96
C ARG A 485 -1.68 -18.03 11.35
N ALA A 486 -1.69 -17.05 10.42
CA ALA A 486 -0.48 -16.59 9.73
C ALA A 486 0.50 -15.83 10.63
N GLY A 487 -0.02 -15.15 11.66
CA GLY A 487 0.73 -14.28 12.56
C GLY A 487 0.92 -12.86 12.01
N ILE A 488 0.54 -11.86 12.80
CA ILE A 488 0.55 -10.43 12.40
C ILE A 488 1.94 -9.98 11.90
N GLY A 489 3.00 -10.35 12.62
CA GLY A 489 4.38 -9.98 12.25
C GLY A 489 4.86 -10.61 10.94
N ASN A 490 4.40 -11.82 10.60
CA ASN A 490 4.72 -12.45 9.32
C ASN A 490 4.06 -11.70 8.17
N VAL A 491 2.77 -11.36 8.32
CA VAL A 491 2.01 -10.62 7.32
C VAL A 491 2.58 -9.22 7.08
N ILE A 492 2.98 -8.50 8.14
CA ILE A 492 3.65 -7.19 7.99
C ILE A 492 4.99 -7.33 7.24
N ARG A 493 5.82 -8.33 7.58
CA ARG A 493 7.07 -8.58 6.85
C ARG A 493 6.83 -8.91 5.38
N LEU A 494 5.79 -9.68 5.07
CA LEU A 494 5.42 -9.97 3.69
C LEU A 494 4.94 -8.70 2.97
N ALA A 495 4.12 -7.88 3.60
CA ALA A 495 3.68 -6.59 3.07
C ALA A 495 4.88 -5.71 2.70
N HIS A 496 5.85 -5.57 3.60
CA HIS A 496 7.09 -4.83 3.36
C HIS A 496 7.87 -5.36 2.16
N ARG A 497 8.00 -6.68 2.06
CA ARG A 497 8.70 -7.35 0.95
C ARG A 497 7.98 -7.19 -0.39
N LEU A 498 6.65 -7.20 -0.42
CA LEU A 498 5.86 -7.10 -1.65
C LEU A 498 5.83 -5.69 -2.23
N GLY A 499 6.00 -4.66 -1.39
CA GLY A 499 6.00 -3.29 -1.86
C GLY A 499 5.46 -2.25 -0.89
N ILE A 500 4.96 -2.61 0.29
CA ILE A 500 4.40 -1.62 1.23
C ILE A 500 5.53 -0.98 2.04
N THR A 501 5.58 0.35 2.13
CA THR A 501 6.66 1.06 2.86
C THR A 501 6.24 1.64 4.20
N ASP A 502 4.97 1.49 4.55
CA ASP A 502 4.36 1.90 5.81
C ASP A 502 4.14 0.68 6.73
N LEU A 503 3.27 0.77 7.75
CA LEU A 503 3.06 -0.27 8.77
C LEU A 503 4.17 -0.40 9.83
N ASP A 504 4.80 0.72 10.20
CA ASP A 504 6.02 0.76 11.05
C ASP A 504 5.72 0.98 12.56
N ARG A 505 4.45 1.04 12.98
CA ARG A 505 4.04 1.34 14.37
C ARG A 505 4.23 0.19 15.38
N GLY A 506 4.64 -0.99 14.92
CA GLY A 506 4.96 -2.14 15.78
C GLY A 506 3.76 -3.01 16.17
N LEU A 507 4.04 -4.20 16.73
CA LEU A 507 3.04 -5.23 17.07
C LEU A 507 2.17 -4.88 18.28
N SER A 508 2.55 -3.89 19.09
CA SER A 508 1.69 -3.34 20.15
C SER A 508 0.56 -2.47 19.59
N PHE A 509 0.70 -1.97 18.35
CA PHE A 509 -0.31 -1.17 17.68
C PHE A 509 -1.16 -2.00 16.72
N TYR A 510 -0.53 -2.86 15.91
CA TYR A 510 -1.26 -3.66 14.92
C TYR A 510 -1.82 -4.94 15.54
N GLY A 511 -3.14 -5.04 15.55
CA GLY A 511 -3.88 -6.24 15.96
C GLY A 511 -4.51 -7.00 14.78
N LEU A 512 -5.40 -7.95 15.10
CA LEU A 512 -6.12 -8.76 14.11
C LEU A 512 -7.01 -7.97 13.14
N ALA A 513 -7.36 -6.73 13.47
CA ALA A 513 -8.06 -5.82 12.56
C ALA A 513 -7.20 -5.41 11.33
N LEU A 514 -5.89 -5.65 11.33
CA LEU A 514 -5.00 -5.30 10.22
C LEU A 514 -5.46 -5.91 8.88
N THR A 515 -5.88 -7.17 8.88
CA THR A 515 -6.36 -7.88 7.66
C THR A 515 -7.62 -7.24 7.07
N LEU A 516 -8.37 -6.48 7.89
CA LEU A 516 -9.56 -5.73 7.50
C LEU A 516 -9.23 -4.25 7.19
N GLY A 517 -7.95 -3.89 7.10
CA GLY A 517 -7.50 -2.53 6.80
C GLY A 517 -7.27 -1.63 8.01
N GLY A 518 -7.11 -2.20 9.21
CA GLY A 518 -6.80 -1.45 10.45
C GLY A 518 -5.42 -0.77 10.46
N GLY A 519 -4.62 -0.91 9.40
CA GLY A 519 -3.37 -0.17 9.18
C GLY A 519 -3.45 0.62 7.87
N GLU A 520 -3.05 1.89 7.92
CA GLU A 520 -3.05 2.77 6.74
C GLU A 520 -1.84 2.50 5.84
N VAL A 521 -2.07 2.56 4.52
CA VAL A 521 -1.04 2.37 3.48
C VAL A 521 -1.26 3.35 2.33
N LYS A 522 -0.25 3.54 1.49
CA LYS A 522 -0.36 4.34 0.26
C LYS A 522 -1.03 3.54 -0.86
N LEU A 523 -1.87 4.20 -1.67
CA LEU A 523 -2.47 3.59 -2.85
C LEU A 523 -1.41 3.13 -3.87
N LEU A 524 -0.37 3.93 -4.08
CA LEU A 524 0.75 3.57 -4.94
C LEU A 524 1.44 2.28 -4.47
N ASP A 525 1.72 2.17 -3.17
CA ASP A 525 2.39 1.01 -2.58
C ASP A 525 1.52 -0.25 -2.68
N MET A 526 0.22 -0.12 -2.43
CA MET A 526 -0.73 -1.21 -2.55
C MET A 526 -0.86 -1.70 -4.01
N THR A 527 -0.92 -0.75 -4.95
CA THR A 527 -0.94 -1.05 -6.40
C THR A 527 0.35 -1.74 -6.83
N TYR A 528 1.50 -1.30 -6.31
CA TYR A 528 2.79 -1.92 -6.60
C TYR A 528 2.93 -3.32 -6.00
N ALA A 529 2.39 -3.56 -4.80
CA ALA A 529 2.34 -4.90 -4.21
C ALA A 529 1.52 -5.88 -5.08
N TYR A 530 0.40 -5.41 -5.65
CA TYR A 530 -0.41 -6.21 -6.58
C TYR A 530 0.33 -6.44 -7.91
N ALA A 531 1.10 -5.47 -8.41
CA ALA A 531 1.94 -5.63 -9.59
C ALA A 531 3.03 -6.71 -9.36
N THR A 532 3.63 -6.74 -8.17
CA THR A 532 4.58 -7.80 -7.77
C THR A 532 3.91 -9.18 -7.77
N ILE A 533 2.67 -9.29 -7.26
CA ILE A 533 1.90 -10.54 -7.28
C ILE A 533 1.61 -10.96 -8.73
N ALA A 534 1.16 -10.03 -9.56
CA ALA A 534 0.83 -10.26 -10.97
C ALA A 534 2.04 -10.76 -11.79
N ASN A 535 3.25 -10.37 -11.40
CA ASN A 535 4.52 -10.84 -11.97
C ASN A 535 5.04 -12.16 -11.36
N GLY A 536 4.16 -12.99 -10.80
CA GLY A 536 4.58 -14.27 -10.21
C GLY A 536 5.43 -14.13 -8.94
N GLY A 537 5.30 -12.99 -8.23
CA GLY A 537 6.10 -12.64 -7.07
C GLY A 537 7.50 -12.10 -7.41
N SER A 538 7.69 -11.61 -8.64
CA SER A 538 8.89 -10.88 -9.06
C SER A 538 8.62 -9.38 -9.00
N MET A 539 9.45 -8.65 -8.25
CA MET A 539 9.35 -7.19 -8.19
C MET A 539 10.20 -6.58 -9.29
N ILE A 540 9.62 -5.65 -10.04
CA ILE A 540 10.26 -4.97 -11.18
C ILE A 540 10.15 -3.47 -10.97
N GLY A 541 11.25 -2.74 -11.14
CA GLY A 541 11.26 -1.30 -10.91
C GLY A 541 12.63 -0.66 -10.98
N ALA A 542 12.76 0.52 -10.39
CA ALA A 542 14.03 1.24 -10.24
C ALA A 542 14.63 0.97 -8.85
N PRO A 543 15.97 0.84 -8.72
CA PRO A 543 16.61 0.69 -7.41
C PRO A 543 16.21 1.81 -6.45
N ARG A 544 15.82 1.45 -5.23
CA ARG A 544 15.56 2.45 -4.20
C ARG A 544 16.84 3.18 -3.79
N PRO A 545 16.76 4.50 -3.51
CA PRO A 545 17.87 5.24 -2.95
C PRO A 545 18.41 4.57 -1.67
N ALA A 546 19.73 4.53 -1.52
CA ALA A 546 20.41 3.91 -0.37
C ALA A 546 19.94 4.50 0.96
N SER A 547 19.65 5.81 0.99
CA SER A 547 19.09 6.51 2.15
C SER A 547 17.70 6.04 2.58
N GLN A 548 16.96 5.39 1.67
CA GLN A 548 15.59 4.93 1.91
C GLN A 548 15.47 3.40 2.02
N LYS A 549 16.56 2.66 1.79
CA LYS A 549 16.57 1.20 1.94
C LYS A 549 16.44 0.84 3.42
N LYS A 550 15.46 -0.01 3.72
CA LYS A 550 15.24 -0.59 5.05
C LYS A 550 15.32 -2.11 4.93
N PHE A 551 16.01 -2.76 5.85
CA PHE A 551 16.09 -4.23 5.87
C PHE A 551 14.70 -4.85 5.99
N GLY A 552 14.39 -5.80 5.10
CA GLY A 552 13.10 -6.49 5.06
C GLY A 552 12.01 -5.79 4.22
N TYR A 553 12.29 -4.62 3.64
CA TYR A 553 11.38 -3.87 2.78
C TYR A 553 11.73 -4.09 1.31
N ARG A 554 10.89 -3.56 0.42
CA ARG A 554 11.16 -3.52 -1.02
C ARG A 554 12.49 -2.84 -1.34
N ASP A 555 13.22 -3.42 -2.29
CA ASP A 555 14.49 -2.88 -2.81
C ASP A 555 14.32 -2.08 -4.10
N LEU A 556 13.17 -2.21 -4.76
CA LEU A 556 12.81 -1.50 -5.98
C LEU A 556 11.56 -0.65 -5.74
N ASP A 557 11.50 0.50 -6.40
CA ASP A 557 10.34 1.39 -6.45
C ASP A 557 9.66 1.32 -7.82
N PRO A 558 8.34 1.60 -7.92
CA PRO A 558 7.69 1.85 -9.19
C PRO A 558 8.34 3.06 -9.88
N VAL A 559 8.34 3.05 -11.21
CA VAL A 559 9.19 3.91 -12.04
C VAL A 559 8.38 5.11 -12.49
N ALA A 560 8.90 6.32 -12.22
CA ALA A 560 8.36 7.58 -12.72
C ALA A 560 9.24 8.23 -13.80
N ILE A 561 10.54 7.92 -13.80
CA ILE A 561 11.54 8.57 -14.66
C ILE A 561 12.11 7.55 -15.64
N LEU A 562 11.97 7.82 -16.94
CA LEU A 562 12.55 7.02 -18.01
C LEU A 562 13.96 7.49 -18.35
N ARG A 563 14.17 8.81 -18.46
CA ARG A 563 15.45 9.37 -18.92
C ARG A 563 15.63 10.79 -18.43
N VAL A 564 16.85 11.17 -18.11
CA VAL A 564 17.24 12.54 -17.77
C VAL A 564 18.41 12.95 -18.65
N GLU A 565 18.31 14.12 -19.26
CA GLU A 565 19.36 14.76 -20.04
C GLU A 565 19.71 16.13 -19.43
N ASP A 566 20.97 16.53 -19.52
CA ASP A 566 21.41 17.88 -19.16
C ASP A 566 21.07 18.92 -20.23
N SER A 567 21.37 20.19 -19.97
CA SER A 567 21.13 21.31 -20.91
C SER A 567 21.86 21.17 -22.25
N LYS A 568 22.86 20.29 -22.35
CA LYS A 568 23.65 20.02 -23.56
C LYS A 568 23.20 18.74 -24.28
N GLY A 569 22.12 18.11 -23.81
CA GLY A 569 21.58 16.87 -24.38
C GLY A 569 22.37 15.61 -23.99
N ARG A 570 23.26 15.67 -22.98
CA ARG A 570 23.96 14.47 -22.49
C ARG A 570 23.05 13.72 -21.52
N THR A 571 22.88 12.43 -21.74
CA THR A 571 22.09 11.57 -20.84
C THR A 571 22.78 11.41 -19.49
N LEU A 572 22.13 11.88 -18.42
CA LEU A 572 22.56 11.71 -17.03
C LEU A 572 22.02 10.42 -16.41
N TYR A 573 20.84 9.97 -16.87
CA TYR A 573 20.19 8.75 -16.40
C TYR A 573 19.29 8.18 -17.49
N GLU A 574 19.24 6.85 -17.57
CA GLU A 574 18.31 6.12 -18.42
C GLU A 574 17.83 4.86 -17.69
N TYR A 575 16.52 4.66 -17.63
CA TYR A 575 15.91 3.55 -16.92
C TYR A 575 16.20 2.22 -17.62
N ARG A 576 16.63 1.25 -16.82
CA ARG A 576 16.76 -0.15 -17.23
C ARG A 576 16.05 -1.01 -16.18
N PRO A 577 15.08 -1.86 -16.58
CA PRO A 577 14.35 -2.67 -15.64
C PRO A 577 15.25 -3.54 -14.76
N SER A 578 15.21 -3.27 -13.47
CA SER A 578 15.79 -4.13 -12.45
C SER A 578 14.71 -5.11 -11.97
N VAL A 579 15.09 -6.37 -11.77
CA VAL A 579 14.18 -7.42 -11.34
C VAL A 579 14.72 -8.05 -10.06
N HIS A 580 13.88 -8.13 -9.04
CA HIS A 580 14.09 -8.96 -7.87
C HIS A 580 13.13 -10.16 -7.95
N PRO A 581 13.59 -11.31 -8.47
CA PRO A 581 12.74 -12.47 -8.70
C PRO A 581 12.46 -13.24 -7.40
N ASN A 582 11.40 -14.05 -7.42
CA ASN A 582 11.13 -15.09 -6.42
C ASN A 582 11.09 -14.59 -4.96
N LEU A 583 10.41 -13.46 -4.69
CA LEU A 583 10.35 -12.87 -3.34
C LEU A 583 9.74 -13.80 -2.28
N LEU A 584 8.97 -14.80 -2.72
CA LEU A 584 8.31 -15.77 -1.85
C LEU A 584 9.09 -17.08 -1.68
N GLY A 585 10.27 -17.21 -2.28
CA GLY A 585 11.06 -18.44 -2.30
C GLY A 585 10.85 -19.25 -3.59
N PRO A 586 11.24 -20.54 -3.61
CA PRO A 586 11.20 -21.38 -4.82
C PRO A 586 9.81 -21.49 -5.46
N ASP A 587 8.75 -21.52 -4.64
CA ASP A 587 7.36 -21.68 -5.09
C ASP A 587 6.65 -20.34 -5.39
N SER A 588 7.40 -19.25 -5.58
CA SER A 588 6.84 -17.91 -5.71
C SER A 588 5.77 -17.78 -6.80
N LYS A 589 5.99 -18.41 -7.96
CA LYS A 589 5.04 -18.39 -9.07
C LYS A 589 3.79 -19.20 -8.74
N GLN A 590 3.94 -20.35 -8.10
CA GLN A 590 2.84 -21.23 -7.71
C GLN A 590 1.97 -20.55 -6.66
N LEU A 591 2.56 -19.98 -5.60
CA LEU A 591 1.87 -19.28 -4.53
C LEU A 591 1.05 -18.09 -5.05
N THR A 592 1.67 -17.25 -5.89
CA THR A 592 0.98 -16.09 -6.49
C THR A 592 -0.08 -16.50 -7.51
N TYR A 593 0.13 -17.59 -8.25
CA TYR A 593 -0.89 -18.13 -9.15
C TYR A 593 -2.09 -18.69 -8.40
N LEU A 594 -1.90 -19.41 -7.28
CA LEU A 594 -3.01 -19.88 -6.44
C LEU A 594 -3.86 -18.71 -5.96
N LEU A 595 -3.23 -17.66 -5.44
CA LEU A 595 -3.91 -16.42 -5.04
C LEU A 595 -4.64 -15.75 -6.22
N THR A 596 -3.97 -15.63 -7.37
CA THR A 596 -4.55 -15.06 -8.60
C THR A 596 -5.78 -15.86 -9.04
N SER A 597 -5.69 -17.20 -9.01
CA SER A 597 -6.78 -18.10 -9.39
C SER A 597 -8.03 -17.94 -8.53
N ILE A 598 -7.87 -17.54 -7.26
CA ILE A 598 -8.99 -17.24 -6.36
C ILE A 598 -9.58 -15.86 -6.71
N MET A 599 -8.72 -14.85 -6.85
CA MET A 599 -9.14 -13.47 -7.12
C MET A 599 -9.76 -13.27 -8.50
N SER A 600 -9.45 -14.14 -9.46
CA SER A 600 -9.98 -14.10 -10.83
C SER A 600 -11.20 -14.99 -11.05
N ASP A 601 -11.74 -15.64 -10.02
CA ASP A 601 -12.83 -16.61 -10.13
C ASP A 601 -14.21 -15.93 -9.99
N PRO A 602 -14.98 -15.77 -11.08
CA PRO A 602 -16.30 -15.16 -11.03
C PRO A 602 -17.34 -16.00 -10.28
N GLN A 603 -17.20 -17.33 -10.31
CA GLN A 603 -18.16 -18.24 -9.66
C GLN A 603 -17.96 -18.22 -8.14
N ALA A 604 -16.71 -18.24 -7.68
CA ALA A 604 -16.40 -18.17 -6.25
C ALA A 604 -16.96 -16.88 -5.61
N ARG A 605 -16.92 -15.75 -6.35
CA ARG A 605 -17.38 -14.45 -5.86
C ARG A 605 -18.88 -14.18 -6.00
N ALA A 606 -19.59 -14.94 -6.84
CA ALA A 606 -20.96 -14.66 -7.27
C ALA A 606 -21.95 -14.50 -6.10
N ALA A 607 -21.80 -15.28 -5.04
CA ALA A 607 -22.69 -15.21 -3.88
C ALA A 607 -22.64 -13.86 -3.13
N ALA A 608 -21.50 -13.15 -3.17
CA ALA A 608 -21.34 -11.87 -2.49
C ALA A 608 -21.50 -10.66 -3.42
N PHE A 609 -21.14 -10.80 -4.71
CA PHE A 609 -21.07 -9.67 -5.65
C PHE A 609 -21.96 -9.80 -6.89
N GLY A 610 -22.71 -10.91 -7.02
CA GLY A 610 -23.54 -11.21 -8.18
C GLY A 610 -22.74 -11.77 -9.37
N TYR A 611 -23.47 -12.22 -10.40
CA TYR A 611 -22.89 -12.67 -11.67
C TYR A 611 -23.82 -12.31 -12.85
N PRO A 612 -23.34 -11.56 -13.86
CA PRO A 612 -22.05 -10.85 -13.89
C PRO A 612 -22.01 -9.72 -12.85
N SER A 613 -20.80 -9.33 -12.45
CA SER A 613 -20.53 -8.22 -11.53
C SER A 613 -19.75 -7.10 -12.24
N VAL A 614 -19.67 -5.91 -11.63
CA VAL A 614 -18.81 -4.82 -12.13
C VAL A 614 -17.31 -5.17 -12.13
N LEU A 615 -16.93 -6.26 -11.48
CA LEU A 615 -15.56 -6.76 -11.42
C LEU A 615 -15.20 -7.67 -12.62
N ASP A 616 -16.19 -8.05 -13.43
CA ASP A 616 -16.02 -8.84 -14.64
C ASP A 616 -15.74 -7.91 -15.83
N LEU A 617 -14.68 -8.19 -16.59
CA LEU A 617 -14.34 -7.44 -17.82
C LEU A 617 -14.98 -8.09 -19.06
N SER A 618 -15.17 -7.27 -20.09
CA SER A 618 -15.75 -7.66 -21.37
C SER A 618 -14.89 -8.71 -22.09
N GLY A 619 -15.54 -9.56 -22.88
CA GLY A 619 -14.85 -10.53 -23.75
C GLY A 619 -14.13 -11.65 -22.97
N PRO A 620 -14.85 -12.39 -22.10
CA PRO A 620 -14.29 -13.18 -20.99
C PRO A 620 -12.87 -12.83 -20.48
N ARG A 621 -12.50 -11.55 -20.41
CA ARG A 621 -11.12 -11.16 -20.07
C ARG A 621 -10.86 -11.44 -18.59
N PRO A 622 -9.87 -12.29 -18.25
CA PRO A 622 -9.60 -12.61 -16.85
C PRO A 622 -8.96 -11.41 -16.15
N ALA A 623 -9.45 -11.12 -14.95
CA ALA A 623 -8.91 -10.10 -14.08
C ALA A 623 -8.95 -10.60 -12.63
N ALA A 624 -7.82 -10.49 -11.94
CA ALA A 624 -7.72 -10.76 -10.51
C ALA A 624 -7.93 -9.44 -9.77
N VAL A 625 -8.98 -9.36 -8.95
CA VAL A 625 -9.41 -8.09 -8.36
C VAL A 625 -9.91 -8.26 -6.94
N LYS A 626 -9.61 -7.26 -6.10
CA LYS A 626 -10.06 -7.21 -4.72
C LYS A 626 -10.58 -5.83 -4.36
N THR A 627 -11.76 -5.81 -3.76
CA THR A 627 -12.40 -4.63 -3.17
C THR A 627 -12.00 -4.43 -1.71
N GLY A 628 -12.04 -3.18 -1.25
CA GLY A 628 -11.88 -2.78 0.14
C GLY A 628 -12.88 -1.71 0.54
N THR A 629 -13.47 -1.84 1.73
CA THR A 629 -14.38 -0.85 2.32
C THR A 629 -14.02 -0.75 3.79
N THR A 630 -13.90 0.47 4.34
CA THR A 630 -13.76 0.67 5.79
C THR A 630 -15.12 0.68 6.47
N ASN A 631 -15.18 0.25 7.74
CA ASN A 631 -16.44 0.15 8.49
C ASN A 631 -17.16 1.52 8.62
N ASP A 632 -16.39 2.61 8.68
CA ASP A 632 -16.90 3.98 8.76
C ASP A 632 -17.22 4.60 7.39
N TYR A 633 -17.11 3.84 6.30
CA TYR A 633 -17.35 4.33 4.93
C TYR A 633 -16.47 5.53 4.53
N ARG A 634 -15.25 5.63 5.08
CA ARG A 634 -14.30 6.73 4.77
C ARG A 634 -13.49 6.46 3.51
N ASP A 635 -13.14 5.19 3.32
CA ASP A 635 -12.25 4.76 2.25
C ASP A 635 -12.88 3.59 1.49
N ASN A 636 -12.91 3.72 0.16
CA ASN A 636 -13.35 2.67 -0.74
C ASN A 636 -12.23 2.38 -1.72
N TRP A 637 -11.88 1.10 -1.86
CA TRP A 637 -10.76 0.65 -2.66
C TRP A 637 -11.19 -0.41 -3.65
N THR A 638 -10.58 -0.42 -4.82
CA THR A 638 -10.53 -1.58 -5.71
C THR A 638 -9.14 -1.64 -6.31
N VAL A 639 -8.45 -2.76 -6.11
CA VAL A 639 -7.12 -3.00 -6.67
C VAL A 639 -7.17 -4.32 -7.42
N GLY A 640 -6.69 -4.33 -8.65
CA GLY A 640 -6.73 -5.53 -9.48
C GLY A 640 -5.82 -5.43 -10.68
N PHE A 641 -5.57 -6.58 -11.30
CA PHE A 641 -4.66 -6.70 -12.42
C PHE A 641 -5.18 -7.68 -13.48
N THR A 642 -4.76 -7.44 -14.71
CA THR A 642 -4.83 -8.38 -15.83
C THR A 642 -3.42 -8.91 -16.12
N THR A 643 -3.18 -9.49 -17.31
CA THR A 643 -1.83 -9.89 -17.75
C THR A 643 -0.88 -8.73 -18.06
N ASP A 644 -1.38 -7.49 -18.16
CA ASP A 644 -0.61 -6.34 -18.66
C ASP A 644 -0.49 -5.19 -17.65
N PHE A 645 -1.58 -4.93 -16.92
CA PHE A 645 -1.72 -3.74 -16.11
C PHE A 645 -2.22 -4.09 -14.71
N THR A 646 -1.73 -3.35 -13.73
CA THR A 646 -2.28 -3.29 -12.38
C THR A 646 -2.86 -1.91 -12.14
N VAL A 647 -4.12 -1.86 -11.69
CA VAL A 647 -4.84 -0.61 -11.41
C VAL A 647 -5.30 -0.63 -9.97
N GLY A 648 -4.98 0.45 -9.25
CA GLY A 648 -5.53 0.73 -7.93
C GLY A 648 -6.40 1.97 -7.97
N VAL A 649 -7.59 1.88 -7.38
CA VAL A 649 -8.55 2.98 -7.25
C VAL A 649 -8.89 3.18 -5.79
N TRP A 650 -8.89 4.44 -5.35
CA TRP A 650 -9.46 4.91 -4.10
C TRP A 650 -10.59 5.90 -4.38
N VAL A 651 -11.67 5.84 -3.60
CA VAL A 651 -12.78 6.80 -3.58
C VAL A 651 -13.09 7.17 -2.13
N GLY A 652 -13.30 8.46 -1.87
CA GLY A 652 -13.54 8.97 -0.52
C GLY A 652 -13.59 10.49 -0.47
N ASN A 653 -13.50 11.03 0.74
CA ASN A 653 -13.39 12.47 0.98
C ASN A 653 -11.99 12.80 1.51
N THR A 654 -11.36 13.83 0.96
CA THR A 654 -9.98 14.19 1.31
C THR A 654 -9.81 14.56 2.79
N ASP A 655 -10.82 15.21 3.36
CA ASP A 655 -10.90 15.58 4.78
C ASP A 655 -11.16 14.39 5.73
N ASN A 656 -11.20 13.16 5.19
CA ASN A 656 -11.50 11.93 5.90
C ASN A 656 -12.94 11.85 6.45
N SER A 657 -13.86 12.73 6.04
CA SER A 657 -15.27 12.63 6.39
C SER A 657 -15.92 11.38 5.78
N PRO A 658 -16.85 10.71 6.48
CA PRO A 658 -17.45 9.47 6.01
C PRO A 658 -18.36 9.71 4.79
N MET A 659 -18.33 8.78 3.84
CA MET A 659 -19.29 8.77 2.73
C MET A 659 -20.68 8.29 3.18
N SER A 660 -21.68 8.50 2.32
CA SER A 660 -23.02 7.94 2.56
C SER A 660 -22.99 6.41 2.63
N ARG A 661 -23.77 5.84 3.54
CA ARG A 661 -23.97 4.37 3.60
C ARG A 661 -24.37 3.82 2.23
N GLY A 662 -23.76 2.70 1.86
CA GLY A 662 -23.95 2.04 0.56
C GLY A 662 -22.96 2.48 -0.52
N VAL A 663 -22.12 3.48 -0.27
CA VAL A 663 -20.90 3.71 -1.08
C VAL A 663 -19.81 2.79 -0.53
N THR A 664 -19.57 1.70 -1.25
CA THR A 664 -18.64 0.62 -0.89
C THR A 664 -17.59 0.44 -1.97
N GLY A 665 -16.55 -0.36 -1.72
CA GLY A 665 -15.58 -0.72 -2.75
C GLY A 665 -16.23 -1.19 -4.07
N LEU A 666 -17.38 -1.88 -4.01
CA LEU A 666 -18.12 -2.36 -5.19
C LEU A 666 -18.92 -1.26 -5.91
N THR A 667 -19.42 -0.26 -5.20
CA THR A 667 -20.31 0.78 -5.78
C THR A 667 -19.60 2.12 -6.02
N GLY A 668 -18.46 2.35 -5.36
CA GLY A 668 -17.62 3.54 -5.50
C GLY A 668 -16.40 3.31 -6.38
N ALA A 669 -15.44 2.51 -5.91
CA ALA A 669 -14.15 2.33 -6.59
C ALA A 669 -14.19 1.35 -7.77
N ALA A 670 -14.97 0.27 -7.69
CA ALA A 670 -15.00 -0.77 -8.72
C ALA A 670 -15.50 -0.30 -10.10
N PRO A 671 -16.53 0.56 -10.23
CA PRO A 671 -16.93 1.10 -11.53
C PRO A 671 -15.83 1.89 -12.25
N ILE A 672 -15.04 2.68 -11.49
CA ILE A 672 -13.88 3.39 -12.03
C ILE A 672 -12.81 2.39 -12.47
N TRP A 673 -12.51 1.39 -11.63
CA TRP A 673 -11.53 0.35 -11.96
C TRP A 673 -11.91 -0.41 -13.24
N HIS A 674 -13.20 -0.77 -13.37
CA HIS A 674 -13.73 -1.48 -14.54
C HIS A 674 -13.52 -0.67 -15.82
N ASP A 675 -14.02 0.57 -15.87
CA ASP A 675 -13.93 1.40 -17.08
C ASP A 675 -12.47 1.73 -17.45
N VAL A 676 -11.60 1.92 -16.45
CA VAL A 676 -10.16 2.13 -16.68
C VAL A 676 -9.53 0.87 -17.27
N MET A 677 -9.84 -0.31 -16.74
CA MET A 677 -9.36 -1.58 -17.29
C MET A 677 -9.87 -1.82 -18.70
N GLU A 678 -11.14 -1.56 -18.99
CA GLU A 678 -11.71 -1.65 -20.33
C GLU A 678 -10.96 -0.75 -21.31
N TYR A 679 -10.75 0.52 -20.93
CA TYR A 679 -10.00 1.48 -21.74
C TYR A 679 -8.57 1.01 -22.06
N LEU A 680 -7.84 0.53 -21.04
CA LEU A 680 -6.45 0.06 -21.20
C LEU A 680 -6.34 -1.15 -22.14
N HIS A 681 -7.43 -1.92 -22.31
CA HIS A 681 -7.48 -3.13 -23.13
C HIS A 681 -8.20 -2.95 -24.48
N VAL A 682 -8.60 -1.74 -24.86
CA VAL A 682 -9.16 -1.47 -26.20
C VAL A 682 -8.16 -1.94 -27.27
N GLY A 683 -8.63 -2.82 -28.16
CA GLY A 683 -7.82 -3.37 -29.26
C GLY A 683 -6.74 -4.38 -28.83
N ARG A 684 -6.68 -4.78 -27.56
CA ARG A 684 -5.70 -5.78 -27.07
C ARG A 684 -6.27 -7.19 -27.06
N GLU A 685 -5.42 -8.17 -27.35
CA GLU A 685 -5.77 -9.60 -27.24
C GLU A 685 -6.17 -9.97 -25.80
N ILE A 686 -7.12 -10.91 -25.69
CA ILE A 686 -7.52 -11.49 -24.41
C ILE A 686 -6.55 -12.63 -24.07
N ARG A 687 -5.83 -12.50 -22.96
CA ARG A 687 -4.84 -13.49 -22.52
C ARG A 687 -5.21 -14.02 -21.14
N ASN A 688 -5.04 -15.33 -20.94
CA ASN A 688 -5.20 -15.97 -19.64
C ASN A 688 -3.96 -15.78 -18.76
N PHE A 689 -4.15 -15.81 -17.44
CA PHE A 689 -3.03 -15.87 -16.50
C PHE A 689 -2.22 -17.15 -16.75
N PRO A 690 -0.88 -17.05 -16.93
CA PRO A 690 -0.07 -18.22 -17.22
C PRO A 690 0.02 -19.11 -15.98
N ARG A 691 -0.48 -20.35 -16.08
CA ARG A 691 -0.33 -21.37 -15.03
C ARG A 691 1.14 -21.81 -14.96
N PRO A 692 1.80 -21.70 -13.79
CA PRO A 692 3.14 -22.21 -13.62
C PRO A 692 3.15 -23.75 -13.55
N ASP A 693 4.28 -24.34 -13.94
CA ASP A 693 4.53 -25.76 -13.78
C ASP A 693 4.58 -26.16 -12.30
N GLY A 694 4.38 -27.45 -12.02
CA GLY A 694 4.50 -28.01 -10.68
C GLY A 694 3.25 -27.90 -9.80
N LEU A 695 2.15 -27.32 -10.27
CA LEU A 695 0.86 -27.38 -9.59
C LEU A 695 0.08 -28.64 -9.97
N ILE A 696 -0.43 -29.39 -8.99
CA ILE A 696 -1.32 -30.54 -9.20
C ILE A 696 -2.78 -30.14 -9.01
N ALA A 697 -3.69 -30.85 -9.68
CA ALA A 697 -5.13 -30.69 -9.51
C ALA A 697 -5.69 -31.95 -8.82
N GLN A 698 -6.45 -31.79 -7.74
CA GLN A 698 -7.04 -32.89 -6.99
C GLN A 698 -8.50 -32.58 -6.64
N PRO A 699 -9.41 -33.57 -6.68
CA PRO A 699 -10.74 -33.40 -6.13
C PRO A 699 -10.67 -33.34 -4.61
N VAL A 700 -11.45 -32.44 -4.01
CA VAL A 700 -11.64 -32.31 -2.56
C VAL A 700 -13.13 -32.18 -2.25
N CYS A 701 -13.52 -32.53 -1.03
CA CYS A 701 -14.86 -32.29 -0.53
C CYS A 701 -15.16 -30.79 -0.53
N GLN A 702 -16.31 -30.40 -1.07
CA GLN A 702 -16.74 -29.01 -1.20
C GLN A 702 -16.97 -28.31 0.15
N ILE A 703 -17.18 -29.09 1.21
CA ILE A 703 -17.56 -28.59 2.54
C ILE A 703 -16.33 -28.36 3.42
N ASP A 704 -15.47 -29.37 3.57
CA ASP A 704 -14.33 -29.33 4.49
C ASP A 704 -12.96 -29.25 3.78
N GLY A 705 -12.94 -29.37 2.45
CA GLY A 705 -11.71 -29.31 1.65
C GLY A 705 -10.79 -30.51 1.83
N LEU A 706 -11.23 -31.58 2.49
CA LEU A 706 -10.48 -32.82 2.67
C LEU A 706 -10.59 -33.76 1.47
N ALA A 707 -9.84 -34.85 1.46
CA ALA A 707 -9.92 -35.84 0.39
C ALA A 707 -11.35 -36.45 0.33
N PRO A 708 -11.94 -36.65 -0.86
CA PRO A 708 -13.29 -37.18 -0.97
C PRO A 708 -13.42 -38.57 -0.35
N ASN A 709 -14.47 -38.79 0.43
CA ASN A 709 -14.83 -40.10 0.99
C ASN A 709 -15.84 -40.88 0.11
N GLY A 710 -16.12 -40.36 -1.09
CA GLY A 710 -17.14 -40.91 -2.00
C GLY A 710 -18.57 -40.44 -1.73
N VAL A 711 -18.81 -39.72 -0.64
CA VAL A 711 -20.14 -39.21 -0.23
C VAL A 711 -20.23 -37.70 -0.39
N CYS A 712 -19.23 -36.96 0.09
CA CYS A 712 -19.23 -35.50 -0.01
C CYS A 712 -19.17 -35.04 -1.48
N PRO A 713 -20.00 -34.04 -1.89
CA PRO A 713 -19.85 -33.38 -3.18
C PRO A 713 -18.43 -32.85 -3.37
N THR A 714 -17.88 -32.97 -4.57
CA THR A 714 -16.47 -32.63 -4.82
C THR A 714 -16.30 -31.41 -5.70
N ILE A 715 -15.24 -30.65 -5.45
CA ILE A 715 -14.71 -29.61 -6.33
C ILE A 715 -13.25 -29.94 -6.65
N THR A 716 -12.73 -29.44 -7.77
CA THR A 716 -11.30 -29.58 -8.08
C THR A 716 -10.54 -28.35 -7.62
N GLU A 717 -9.48 -28.55 -6.85
CA GLU A 717 -8.57 -27.48 -6.43
C GLU A 717 -7.14 -27.73 -6.88
N LEU A 718 -6.36 -26.64 -6.87
CA LEU A 718 -4.95 -26.64 -7.23
C LEU A 718 -4.06 -26.63 -5.98
N PHE A 719 -3.01 -27.43 -6.00
CA PHE A 719 -2.09 -27.59 -4.88
C PHE A 719 -0.64 -27.49 -5.34
N ILE A 720 0.19 -26.98 -4.43
CA ILE A 720 1.63 -27.22 -4.48
C ILE A 720 1.84 -28.63 -3.91
N PRO A 721 2.60 -29.52 -4.58
CA PRO A 721 2.80 -30.89 -4.11
C PRO A 721 3.22 -30.95 -2.64
N GLY A 722 2.51 -31.77 -1.86
CA GLY A 722 2.67 -31.90 -0.42
C GLY A 722 1.70 -31.04 0.40
N THR A 723 0.93 -30.13 -0.23
CA THR A 723 -0.13 -29.35 0.45
C THR A 723 -1.54 -29.85 0.17
N GLU A 724 -1.69 -30.89 -0.65
CA GLU A 724 -2.95 -31.60 -0.84
C GLU A 724 -3.40 -32.34 0.45
N PRO A 725 -4.70 -32.35 0.75
CA PRO A 725 -5.22 -33.06 1.91
C PRO A 725 -5.03 -34.58 1.77
N LYS A 726 -4.59 -35.24 2.85
CA LYS A 726 -4.42 -36.69 2.91
C LYS A 726 -5.54 -37.39 3.66
N GLU A 727 -6.15 -36.68 4.61
CA GLU A 727 -7.27 -37.17 5.40
C GLU A 727 -8.56 -37.13 4.57
N GLN A 728 -9.43 -38.12 4.78
CA GLN A 728 -10.73 -38.18 4.12
C GLN A 728 -11.75 -37.31 4.85
N SER A 729 -12.70 -36.77 4.09
CA SER A 729 -13.81 -35.98 4.63
C SER A 729 -14.61 -36.79 5.65
N THR A 730 -14.84 -36.17 6.80
CA THR A 730 -15.66 -36.72 7.90
C THR A 730 -16.97 -35.96 8.07
N MET A 731 -17.14 -34.81 7.41
CA MET A 731 -18.31 -33.94 7.58
C MET A 731 -19.55 -34.40 6.84
N VAL A 732 -19.43 -35.28 5.84
CA VAL A 732 -20.59 -35.84 5.13
C VAL A 732 -20.46 -37.35 5.10
N GLN A 733 -21.39 -38.05 5.75
CA GLN A 733 -21.36 -39.52 5.87
C GLN A 733 -22.72 -40.11 5.50
N LEU A 734 -22.74 -41.38 5.08
CA LEU A 734 -23.97 -42.10 4.83
C LEU A 734 -24.54 -42.64 6.15
N PHE A 735 -25.79 -42.31 6.44
CA PHE A 735 -26.54 -42.90 7.55
C PHE A 735 -27.68 -43.74 7.00
N PRO A 736 -27.96 -44.92 7.58
CA PRO A 736 -29.12 -45.71 7.22
C PRO A 736 -30.36 -45.06 7.82
N ILE A 737 -31.26 -44.56 6.98
CA ILE A 737 -32.47 -43.85 7.40
C ILE A 737 -33.70 -44.68 7.03
N ASN A 738 -34.63 -44.80 7.98
CA ASN A 738 -35.95 -45.32 7.65
C ASN A 738 -36.73 -44.26 6.85
N ILE A 739 -37.10 -44.57 5.61
CA ILE A 739 -37.73 -43.61 4.68
C ILE A 739 -39.09 -43.07 5.15
N GLU A 740 -39.79 -43.81 6.02
CA GLU A 740 -41.12 -43.43 6.52
C GLU A 740 -41.05 -42.53 7.76
N THR A 741 -40.10 -42.80 8.67
CA THR A 741 -39.97 -42.03 9.93
C THR A 741 -38.93 -40.93 9.86
N GLY A 742 -37.99 -41.00 8.90
CA GLY A 742 -36.84 -40.11 8.85
C GLY A 742 -35.83 -40.32 9.99
N LYS A 743 -35.97 -41.41 10.77
CA LYS A 743 -35.09 -41.77 11.90
C LYS A 743 -34.00 -42.74 11.47
N LEU A 744 -32.95 -42.91 12.28
CA LEU A 744 -31.90 -43.89 12.03
C LEU A 744 -32.50 -45.30 11.99
N ALA A 745 -32.31 -46.03 10.89
CA ALA A 745 -32.80 -47.39 10.77
C ALA A 745 -32.02 -48.32 11.70
N LEU A 746 -32.75 -49.19 12.40
CA LEU A 746 -32.18 -50.32 13.12
C LEU A 746 -32.04 -51.52 12.18
N PRO A 747 -31.16 -52.50 12.45
CA PRO A 747 -31.00 -53.66 11.57
C PRO A 747 -32.25 -54.52 11.38
N GLY A 748 -33.19 -54.48 12.32
CA GLY A 748 -34.50 -55.13 12.17
C GLY A 748 -35.44 -54.40 11.21
N THR A 749 -35.08 -53.19 10.77
CA THR A 749 -35.86 -52.40 9.80
C THR A 749 -35.84 -53.12 8.45
N PRO A 750 -37.01 -53.43 7.86
CA PRO A 750 -37.08 -54.08 6.56
C PRO A 750 -36.20 -53.35 5.53
N PRO A 751 -35.33 -54.06 4.77
CA PRO A 751 -34.38 -53.43 3.85
C PRO A 751 -35.02 -52.47 2.85
N GLU A 752 -36.26 -52.74 2.42
CA GLU A 752 -37.05 -51.88 1.53
C GLU A 752 -37.43 -50.51 2.14
N LEU A 753 -37.36 -50.38 3.46
CA LEU A 753 -37.58 -49.14 4.19
C LEU A 753 -36.29 -48.41 4.56
N VAL A 754 -35.11 -49.00 4.29
CA VAL A 754 -33.80 -48.41 4.62
C VAL A 754 -33.19 -47.74 3.40
N GLU A 755 -32.88 -46.46 3.52
CA GLU A 755 -32.15 -45.68 2.52
C GLU A 755 -30.88 -45.11 3.15
N ALA A 756 -29.72 -45.36 2.53
CA ALA A 756 -28.47 -44.71 2.91
C ALA A 756 -28.48 -43.26 2.42
N ARG A 757 -28.63 -42.30 3.33
CA ARG A 757 -28.69 -40.87 3.00
C ARG A 757 -27.44 -40.13 3.47
N PRO A 758 -26.90 -39.19 2.66
CA PRO A 758 -25.80 -38.35 3.09
C PRO A 758 -26.28 -37.37 4.17
N MET A 759 -25.61 -37.38 5.31
CA MET A 759 -25.87 -36.49 6.44
C MET A 759 -24.63 -35.68 6.80
N TYR A 760 -24.86 -34.45 7.20
CA TYR A 760 -23.84 -33.47 7.55
C TYR A 760 -23.55 -33.52 9.05
N ILE A 761 -22.27 -33.59 9.40
CA ILE A 761 -21.78 -33.68 10.78
C ILE A 761 -20.98 -32.41 11.05
N PHE A 762 -21.61 -31.44 11.71
CA PHE A 762 -20.98 -30.17 12.05
C PHE A 762 -20.44 -30.18 13.50
N PRO A 763 -19.26 -29.61 13.76
CA PRO A 763 -18.71 -29.52 15.10
C PRO A 763 -19.50 -28.53 15.98
N PRO A 764 -19.34 -28.56 17.32
CA PRO A 764 -20.09 -27.72 18.25
C PRO A 764 -20.08 -26.22 17.91
N GLN A 765 -18.93 -25.69 17.49
CA GLN A 765 -18.77 -24.28 17.12
C GLN A 765 -19.64 -23.82 15.93
N ALA A 766 -20.15 -24.77 15.14
CA ALA A 766 -21.02 -24.50 13.99
C ALA A 766 -22.50 -24.79 14.26
N GLN A 767 -22.86 -25.27 15.45
CA GLN A 767 -24.23 -25.65 15.78
C GLN A 767 -25.16 -24.44 15.88
N ASP A 768 -24.70 -23.33 16.47
CA ASP A 768 -25.49 -22.08 16.53
C ASP A 768 -25.78 -21.53 15.13
N TRP A 769 -24.78 -21.61 14.22
CA TRP A 769 -24.96 -21.25 12.82
C TRP A 769 -25.99 -22.15 12.15
N TYR A 770 -25.82 -23.48 12.25
CA TYR A 770 -26.76 -24.42 11.64
C TYR A 770 -28.18 -24.25 12.17
N ALA A 771 -28.34 -24.03 13.48
CA ALA A 771 -29.63 -23.76 14.11
C ALA A 771 -30.30 -22.50 13.53
N SER A 772 -29.50 -21.48 13.16
CA SER A 772 -29.97 -20.22 12.58
C SER A 772 -30.46 -20.31 11.12
N LEU A 773 -30.15 -21.41 10.42
CA LEU A 773 -30.55 -21.61 9.02
C LEU A 773 -32.06 -21.84 8.88
N SER A 774 -32.60 -21.48 7.71
CA SER A 774 -33.99 -21.77 7.34
C SER A 774 -34.22 -23.28 7.16
N ASP A 775 -35.48 -23.70 7.17
CA ASP A 775 -35.82 -25.11 6.95
C ASP A 775 -35.43 -25.57 5.54
N GLU A 776 -35.51 -24.68 4.54
CA GLU A 776 -35.03 -24.96 3.18
C GLU A 776 -33.50 -25.10 3.11
N GLU A 777 -32.76 -24.28 3.83
CA GLU A 777 -31.30 -24.38 3.93
C GLU A 777 -30.90 -25.69 4.62
N LYS A 778 -31.56 -26.04 5.73
CA LYS A 778 -31.35 -27.31 6.45
C LYS A 778 -31.70 -28.52 5.59
N ALA A 779 -32.71 -28.44 4.72
CA ALA A 779 -33.04 -29.51 3.79
C ALA A 779 -31.94 -29.79 2.76
N GLN A 780 -31.09 -28.81 2.44
CA GLN A 780 -29.95 -28.98 1.52
C GLN A 780 -28.71 -29.58 2.21
N ILE A 781 -28.58 -29.38 3.53
CA ILE A 781 -27.46 -29.88 4.34
C ILE A 781 -27.96 -30.61 5.61
N PRO A 782 -28.75 -31.69 5.46
CA PRO A 782 -29.42 -32.32 6.58
C PRO A 782 -28.44 -32.91 7.60
N GLN A 783 -28.62 -32.61 8.88
CA GLN A 783 -27.89 -33.26 9.97
C GLN A 783 -28.38 -34.69 10.22
N ALA A 784 -27.48 -35.54 10.71
CA ALA A 784 -27.82 -36.92 11.08
C ALA A 784 -28.89 -36.91 12.19
N PRO A 785 -30.00 -37.68 12.05
CA PRO A 785 -30.96 -37.85 13.12
C PRO A 785 -30.29 -38.49 14.34
N THR A 786 -30.68 -38.06 15.54
CA THR A 786 -30.19 -38.64 16.80
C THR A 786 -31.00 -39.84 17.27
N ASP A 787 -32.23 -39.97 16.77
CA ASP A 787 -33.17 -41.00 17.20
C ASP A 787 -33.14 -42.20 16.27
N PHE A 788 -33.16 -43.39 16.86
CA PHE A 788 -33.38 -44.65 16.14
C PHE A 788 -34.88 -44.92 15.92
N ASP A 789 -35.21 -45.56 14.80
CA ASP A 789 -36.55 -46.11 14.54
C ASP A 789 -36.76 -47.39 15.33
N THR A 790 -37.42 -47.27 16.48
CA THR A 790 -37.71 -48.41 17.37
C THR A 790 -38.87 -49.27 16.90
N ARG A 791 -39.60 -48.91 15.82
CA ARG A 791 -40.74 -49.71 15.29
C ARG A 791 -40.33 -51.13 14.93
N PHE A 792 -39.11 -51.30 14.46
CA PHE A 792 -38.53 -52.59 14.08
C PHE A 792 -37.42 -53.05 15.05
N GLY A 793 -37.26 -52.33 16.17
CA GLY A 793 -36.23 -52.55 17.19
C GLY A 793 -36.68 -53.43 18.36
N GLY A 794 -37.58 -54.39 18.12
CA GLY A 794 -37.94 -55.39 19.13
C GLY A 794 -36.87 -56.48 19.21
N LEU A 795 -36.25 -56.64 20.38
CA LEU A 795 -35.38 -57.76 20.77
C LEU A 795 -35.86 -59.09 20.18
N VAL A 796 -35.02 -59.77 19.39
CA VAL A 796 -35.24 -61.13 18.89
C VAL A 796 -35.10 -62.12 20.06
N THR A 797 -36.03 -62.13 21.01
CA THR A 797 -36.03 -63.08 22.14
C THR A 797 -37.09 -64.19 22.02
N ALA A 798 -37.90 -64.19 20.95
CA ALA A 798 -39.05 -65.10 20.83
C ALA A 798 -38.81 -66.36 19.97
N GLY A 799 -37.65 -66.51 19.32
CA GLY A 799 -37.34 -67.68 18.48
C GLY A 799 -36.82 -68.90 19.24
N ASP A 800 -37.11 -70.10 18.74
CA ASP A 800 -36.53 -71.38 19.22
C ASP A 800 -35.00 -71.43 19.10
N VAL A 801 -34.46 -70.65 18.17
CA VAL A 801 -33.02 -70.38 17.99
C VAL A 801 -32.84 -68.86 17.99
N ALA A 802 -32.11 -68.33 18.97
CA ALA A 802 -31.93 -66.88 19.15
C ALA A 802 -30.67 -66.56 19.97
N ILE A 803 -30.10 -65.37 19.79
CA ILE A 803 -29.05 -64.81 20.65
C ILE A 803 -29.64 -63.59 21.36
N SER A 804 -29.75 -63.66 22.68
CA SER A 804 -30.23 -62.57 23.54
C SER A 804 -29.09 -61.72 24.09
N TYR A 805 -27.87 -62.25 24.19
CA TYR A 805 -26.68 -61.51 24.56
C TYR A 805 -25.41 -62.11 23.89
N PRO A 806 -24.46 -61.29 23.40
CA PRO A 806 -24.51 -59.84 23.28
C PRO A 806 -25.69 -59.37 22.43
N ALA A 807 -26.23 -58.21 22.79
CA ALA A 807 -27.36 -57.66 22.06
C ALA A 807 -26.92 -57.27 20.64
N HIS A 808 -27.88 -57.27 19.72
CA HIS A 808 -27.61 -56.89 18.34
C HIS A 808 -27.12 -55.44 18.25
N ASN A 809 -26.07 -55.20 17.46
CA ASN A 809 -25.29 -53.97 17.36
C ASN A 809 -24.69 -53.46 18.68
N SER A 810 -24.56 -54.33 19.69
CA SER A 810 -23.87 -53.94 20.91
C SER A 810 -22.37 -53.84 20.69
N TYR A 811 -21.76 -52.95 21.48
CA TYR A 811 -20.32 -52.87 21.60
C TYR A 811 -19.89 -53.75 22.77
N ILE A 812 -18.83 -54.53 22.58
CA ILE A 812 -18.24 -55.41 23.58
C ILE A 812 -16.75 -55.13 23.66
N SER A 813 -16.18 -55.22 24.87
CA SER A 813 -14.76 -54.95 25.11
C SER A 813 -14.10 -56.07 25.91
N ALA A 814 -12.84 -56.33 25.59
CA ALA A 814 -11.95 -57.19 26.37
C ALA A 814 -11.27 -56.44 27.53
N VAL A 815 -11.36 -55.11 27.57
CA VAL A 815 -10.72 -54.25 28.58
C VAL A 815 -11.60 -54.19 29.83
N LEU A 816 -11.08 -54.66 30.96
CA LEU A 816 -11.79 -54.57 32.24
C LEU A 816 -12.01 -53.09 32.62
N PRO A 817 -13.22 -52.67 33.02
CA PRO A 817 -13.35 -51.43 33.76
C PRO A 817 -12.61 -51.59 35.10
N PRO A 818 -11.69 -50.68 35.48
CA PRO A 818 -11.08 -50.76 36.82
C PRO A 818 -12.17 -50.69 37.89
N THR A 819 -12.22 -51.72 38.74
CA THR A 819 -13.10 -51.95 39.89
C THR A 819 -14.00 -50.77 40.30
N VAL A 820 -15.31 -50.93 40.13
CA VAL A 820 -16.35 -50.10 40.75
C VAL A 820 -16.34 -50.34 42.26
N ASP A 821 -16.50 -49.27 43.05
CA ASP A 821 -16.73 -49.35 44.49
C ASP A 821 -17.90 -50.32 44.79
N PRO A 822 -17.68 -51.39 45.56
CA PRO A 822 -18.71 -52.38 45.87
C PRO A 822 -19.92 -51.83 46.64
N ASN A 823 -19.93 -50.54 47.03
CA ASN A 823 -21.03 -49.90 47.75
C ASN A 823 -21.94 -49.00 46.88
N ALA A 824 -21.73 -48.92 45.56
CA ALA A 824 -22.60 -48.11 44.69
C ALA A 824 -24.02 -48.71 44.60
N PRO A 825 -25.10 -47.94 44.83
CA PRO A 825 -26.47 -48.44 44.72
C PRO A 825 -26.80 -48.83 43.28
N ALA A 826 -27.35 -50.02 43.09
CA ALA A 826 -27.79 -50.51 41.78
C ALA A 826 -29.00 -49.70 41.27
N ASP A 827 -28.96 -49.23 40.02
CA ASP A 827 -30.12 -48.69 39.32
C ASP A 827 -31.02 -49.87 38.87
N PRO A 828 -32.25 -50.00 39.40
CA PRO A 828 -33.15 -51.09 39.04
C PRO A 828 -33.71 -50.99 37.62
N ASN A 829 -33.57 -49.84 36.94
CA ASN A 829 -34.06 -49.66 35.56
C ASN A 829 -32.98 -49.90 34.49
N ASN A 830 -31.71 -50.07 34.88
CA ASN A 830 -30.62 -50.33 33.93
C ASN A 830 -29.43 -51.06 34.59
N PRO A 831 -29.48 -52.39 34.70
CA PRO A 831 -28.41 -53.15 35.34
C PRO A 831 -27.09 -53.03 34.53
N PRO A 832 -25.93 -52.84 35.17
CA PRO A 832 -24.65 -52.86 34.48
C PRO A 832 -24.43 -54.22 33.80
N PRO A 833 -23.74 -54.28 32.64
CA PRO A 833 -23.32 -55.56 32.09
C PRO A 833 -22.48 -56.29 33.15
N PRO A 834 -22.66 -57.62 33.31
CA PRO A 834 -21.92 -58.36 34.32
C PRO A 834 -20.41 -58.16 34.07
N PRO A 835 -19.61 -57.88 35.11
CA PRO A 835 -18.17 -57.79 34.96
C PRO A 835 -17.68 -59.16 34.47
N SER A 836 -17.31 -59.24 33.19
CA SER A 836 -16.72 -60.45 32.63
C SER A 836 -15.26 -60.49 33.07
N PRO A 837 -14.87 -61.41 33.97
CA PRO A 837 -13.47 -61.58 34.29
C PRO A 837 -12.81 -62.10 33.00
N SER A 838 -11.69 -61.51 32.57
CA SER A 838 -10.77 -62.03 31.55
C SER A 838 -11.10 -61.89 30.04
N GLY A 839 -11.99 -61.00 29.61
CA GLY A 839 -12.25 -60.79 28.16
C GLY A 839 -13.00 -61.95 27.48
N ILE A 840 -13.70 -62.75 28.28
CA ILE A 840 -14.62 -63.80 27.87
C ILE A 840 -16.04 -63.25 27.91
N VAL A 841 -16.72 -63.21 26.77
CA VAL A 841 -18.10 -62.73 26.63
C VAL A 841 -19.05 -63.94 26.60
N PRO A 842 -19.96 -64.11 27.59
CA PRO A 842 -20.94 -65.18 27.53
C PRO A 842 -21.93 -64.89 26.40
N ILE A 843 -22.22 -65.88 25.57
CA ILE A 843 -23.25 -65.82 24.55
C ILE A 843 -24.49 -66.46 25.15
N ARG A 844 -25.60 -65.72 25.23
CA ARG A 844 -26.86 -66.19 25.81
C ARG A 844 -27.98 -66.18 24.79
N GLY A 845 -28.93 -67.08 24.93
CA GLY A 845 -30.08 -67.15 24.04
C GLY A 845 -30.81 -68.49 24.10
N ASN A 846 -31.47 -68.82 22.98
CA ASN A 846 -32.24 -70.04 22.82
C ASN A 846 -31.58 -70.95 21.79
N ALA A 847 -31.50 -72.23 22.10
CA ALA A 847 -31.28 -73.32 21.15
C ALA A 847 -32.13 -74.50 21.63
N ARG A 848 -33.40 -74.55 21.19
CA ARG A 848 -34.39 -75.53 21.65
C ARG A 848 -35.38 -75.91 20.54
N GLY A 849 -36.23 -76.89 20.81
CA GLY A 849 -37.34 -77.27 19.92
C GLY A 849 -36.91 -78.00 18.64
N GLY A 850 -37.89 -78.33 17.79
CA GLY A 850 -37.67 -79.06 16.53
C GLY A 850 -37.25 -80.53 16.70
N ASN A 851 -36.83 -81.16 15.59
CA ASN A 851 -36.29 -82.53 15.57
C ASN A 851 -34.82 -82.55 16.03
N TRP A 852 -34.59 -82.18 17.28
CA TRP A 852 -33.29 -81.89 17.89
C TRP A 852 -32.16 -82.91 17.59
N MET A 853 -30.97 -82.40 17.26
CA MET A 853 -29.71 -83.17 17.20
C MET A 853 -28.61 -82.48 18.02
N SER A 854 -28.27 -81.24 17.69
CA SER A 854 -27.27 -80.42 18.39
C SER A 854 -27.42 -78.93 18.05
N TYR A 855 -26.68 -78.06 18.73
CA TYR A 855 -26.42 -76.69 18.28
C TYR A 855 -24.93 -76.37 18.25
N ARG A 856 -24.58 -75.35 17.45
CA ARG A 856 -23.22 -74.81 17.33
C ARG A 856 -23.24 -73.30 17.40
N VAL A 857 -22.22 -72.72 18.03
CA VAL A 857 -21.99 -71.28 18.06
C VAL A 857 -20.76 -70.96 17.21
N SER A 858 -20.78 -69.87 16.45
CA SER A 858 -19.69 -69.48 15.54
C SER A 858 -19.64 -67.97 15.35
N PHE A 859 -18.50 -67.41 14.95
CA PHE A 859 -18.36 -66.00 14.60
C PHE A 859 -17.64 -65.79 13.26
N ALA A 860 -17.71 -64.58 12.73
CA ALA A 860 -16.91 -64.13 11.60
C ALA A 860 -16.65 -62.61 11.67
N PRO A 861 -15.50 -62.11 11.16
CA PRO A 861 -15.26 -60.67 11.06
C PRO A 861 -16.18 -60.01 10.01
N GLY A 862 -16.55 -58.76 10.27
CA GLY A 862 -17.47 -57.97 9.43
C GLY A 862 -18.93 -58.07 9.84
N TRP A 863 -19.78 -57.21 9.26
CA TRP A 863 -21.23 -57.17 9.50
C TRP A 863 -22.04 -58.19 8.67
N SER A 864 -21.36 -59.03 7.86
CA SER A 864 -22.05 -59.92 6.93
C SER A 864 -22.86 -60.98 7.70
N PRO A 865 -24.18 -61.12 7.43
CA PRO A 865 -24.97 -62.19 8.03
C PRO A 865 -24.66 -63.57 7.41
N ALA A 866 -23.94 -63.61 6.28
CA ALA A 866 -23.53 -64.82 5.57
C ALA A 866 -22.07 -64.69 5.06
N PRO A 867 -21.08 -64.71 5.97
CA PRO A 867 -19.66 -64.69 5.62
C PRO A 867 -19.26 -65.97 4.87
N GLU A 868 -18.23 -65.88 4.02
CA GLU A 868 -17.70 -67.05 3.28
C GLU A 868 -17.17 -68.15 4.22
N GLN A 869 -16.71 -67.77 5.41
CA GLN A 869 -16.20 -68.69 6.41
C GLN A 869 -16.65 -68.29 7.82
N TRP A 870 -17.18 -69.27 8.56
CA TRP A 870 -17.51 -69.15 9.98
C TRP A 870 -16.42 -69.84 10.82
N ILE A 871 -16.02 -69.21 11.92
CA ILE A 871 -15.09 -69.76 12.90
C ILE A 871 -15.91 -70.26 14.09
N GLN A 872 -15.83 -71.55 14.39
CA GLN A 872 -16.59 -72.15 15.49
C GLN A 872 -16.04 -71.71 16.86
N ILE A 873 -16.97 -71.43 17.80
CA ILE A 873 -16.67 -71.16 19.21
C ILE A 873 -17.07 -72.41 19.98
N GLY A 874 -16.10 -73.05 20.64
CA GLY A 874 -16.35 -74.26 21.43
C GLY A 874 -16.78 -75.49 20.61
N PRO A 875 -17.20 -76.60 21.26
CA PRO A 875 -17.69 -77.80 20.60
C PRO A 875 -19.15 -77.67 20.12
N ASP A 876 -19.67 -78.70 19.45
CA ASP A 876 -21.12 -78.83 19.23
C ASP A 876 -21.78 -79.33 20.53
N HIS A 877 -22.95 -78.78 20.85
CA HIS A 877 -23.67 -79.05 22.10
C HIS A 877 -24.91 -79.88 21.83
N ALA A 878 -25.12 -80.95 22.60
CA ALA A 878 -26.21 -81.91 22.38
C ALA A 878 -27.45 -81.60 23.24
N GLU A 879 -27.32 -80.67 24.18
CA GLU A 879 -28.35 -80.23 25.11
C GLU A 879 -29.16 -79.05 24.57
N GLN A 880 -30.43 -78.96 24.97
CA GLN A 880 -31.26 -77.80 24.66
C GLN A 880 -31.09 -76.70 25.69
N VAL A 881 -31.02 -75.45 25.22
CA VAL A 881 -30.86 -74.27 26.06
C VAL A 881 -32.05 -73.33 25.84
N SER A 882 -32.69 -72.92 26.94
CA SER A 882 -33.76 -71.92 26.96
C SER A 882 -33.31 -70.73 27.80
N ASP A 883 -33.16 -69.58 27.18
CA ASP A 883 -32.70 -68.32 27.81
C ASP A 883 -31.48 -68.52 28.73
N GLY A 884 -30.51 -69.30 28.23
CA GLY A 884 -29.33 -69.73 28.97
C GLY A 884 -28.04 -69.35 28.25
N VAL A 885 -26.89 -69.66 28.85
CA VAL A 885 -25.58 -69.51 28.18
C VAL A 885 -25.46 -70.60 27.12
N LEU A 886 -25.26 -70.18 25.87
CA LEU A 886 -25.03 -71.04 24.72
C LEU A 886 -23.55 -71.40 24.57
N GLU A 887 -22.65 -70.43 24.78
CA GLU A 887 -21.18 -70.62 24.74
C GLU A 887 -20.47 -69.42 25.38
N ASN A 888 -19.19 -69.55 25.72
CA ASN A 888 -18.34 -68.45 26.17
C ASN A 888 -17.31 -68.07 25.10
N TRP A 889 -17.31 -66.81 24.66
CA TRP A 889 -16.47 -66.31 23.58
C TRP A 889 -15.29 -65.50 24.10
N ASP A 890 -14.07 -66.01 23.97
CA ASP A 890 -12.86 -65.26 24.26
C ASP A 890 -12.55 -64.29 23.11
N ILE A 891 -12.65 -62.99 23.41
CA ILE A 891 -12.43 -61.89 22.45
C ILE A 891 -11.09 -61.19 22.63
N THR A 892 -10.25 -61.64 23.59
CA THR A 892 -9.00 -60.95 23.96
C THR A 892 -7.98 -60.86 22.83
N ALA A 893 -7.93 -61.88 21.96
CA ALA A 893 -7.00 -61.95 20.84
C ALA A 893 -7.61 -61.44 19.51
N LEU A 894 -8.84 -60.94 19.52
CA LEU A 894 -9.54 -60.47 18.32
C LEU A 894 -9.29 -58.97 18.09
N PRO A 895 -8.96 -58.55 16.84
CA PRO A 895 -8.87 -57.13 16.50
C PRO A 895 -10.18 -56.38 16.77
N ALA A 896 -10.09 -55.11 17.16
CA ALA A 896 -11.25 -54.22 17.22
C ALA A 896 -11.90 -54.11 15.84
N GLY A 897 -13.22 -53.99 15.82
CA GLY A 897 -14.02 -53.94 14.60
C GLY A 897 -15.30 -54.77 14.69
N PRO A 898 -16.07 -54.81 13.61
CA PRO A 898 -17.35 -55.50 13.58
C PRO A 898 -17.21 -57.02 13.43
N TYR A 899 -18.14 -57.75 14.04
CA TYR A 899 -18.25 -59.21 13.97
C TYR A 899 -19.71 -59.65 13.89
N SER A 900 -19.94 -60.73 13.15
CA SER A 900 -21.18 -61.49 13.18
C SER A 900 -21.02 -62.71 14.06
N LEU A 901 -22.02 -62.98 14.90
CA LEU A 901 -22.10 -64.12 15.79
C LEU A 901 -23.35 -64.93 15.44
N LYS A 902 -23.21 -66.25 15.32
CA LYS A 902 -24.24 -67.17 14.89
C LYS A 902 -24.44 -68.30 15.88
N VAL A 903 -25.69 -68.67 16.10
CA VAL A 903 -26.09 -69.96 16.66
C VAL A 903 -26.87 -70.75 15.59
N ALA A 904 -26.50 -72.00 15.36
CA ALA A 904 -27.11 -72.90 14.39
C ALA A 904 -27.58 -74.18 15.10
N ARG A 905 -28.87 -74.48 15.03
CA ARG A 905 -29.47 -75.74 15.49
C ARG A 905 -29.55 -76.73 14.34
N PHE A 906 -29.00 -77.92 14.55
CA PHE A 906 -29.08 -79.05 13.63
C PHE A 906 -30.21 -79.99 14.04
N GLU A 907 -30.98 -80.45 13.06
CA GLU A 907 -32.06 -81.42 13.24
C GLU A 907 -31.71 -82.80 12.66
N SER A 908 -32.26 -83.85 13.26
CA SER A 908 -32.09 -85.25 12.84
C SER A 908 -32.63 -85.58 11.44
N ASN A 909 -33.46 -84.71 10.86
CA ASN A 909 -33.95 -84.78 9.48
C ASN A 909 -33.03 -84.07 8.46
N GLY A 910 -31.92 -83.46 8.92
CA GLY A 910 -30.98 -82.70 8.09
C GLY A 910 -31.29 -81.20 7.97
N ASN A 911 -32.35 -80.69 8.60
CA ASN A 911 -32.63 -79.25 8.62
C ASN A 911 -31.67 -78.49 9.55
N VAL A 912 -31.40 -77.23 9.21
CA VAL A 912 -30.63 -76.30 10.05
C VAL A 912 -31.44 -75.02 10.25
N VAL A 913 -31.56 -74.58 11.50
CA VAL A 913 -32.21 -73.31 11.86
C VAL A 913 -31.18 -72.42 12.54
N GLU A 914 -31.01 -71.19 12.04
CA GLU A 914 -29.92 -70.30 12.46
C GLU A 914 -30.45 -68.95 12.94
N ALA A 915 -29.71 -68.34 13.87
CA ALA A 915 -29.87 -66.94 14.24
C ALA A 915 -28.51 -66.25 14.26
N VAL A 916 -28.44 -65.04 13.70
CA VAL A 916 -27.23 -64.23 13.62
C VAL A 916 -27.46 -62.91 14.34
N THR A 917 -26.47 -62.47 15.10
CA THR A 917 -26.40 -61.13 15.70
C THR A 917 -25.08 -60.49 15.32
N GLN A 918 -25.04 -59.17 15.19
CA GLN A 918 -23.80 -58.46 14.94
C GLN A 918 -23.40 -57.63 16.16
N VAL A 919 -22.10 -57.50 16.36
CA VAL A 919 -21.48 -56.79 17.49
C VAL A 919 -20.22 -56.08 17.02
N THR A 920 -19.83 -55.03 17.72
CA THR A 920 -18.53 -54.37 17.50
C THR A 920 -17.63 -54.66 18.68
N ILE A 921 -16.45 -55.23 18.43
CA ILE A 921 -15.40 -55.30 19.44
C ILE A 921 -14.69 -53.94 19.46
N ASP A 922 -14.69 -53.28 20.60
CA ASP A 922 -14.00 -52.02 20.82
C ASP A 922 -13.19 -52.12 22.12
N ASN A 923 -11.86 -52.12 21.94
CA ASN A 923 -10.88 -52.27 23.02
C ASN A 923 -10.12 -50.96 23.28
N THR A 924 -10.52 -49.84 22.66
CA THR A 924 -9.81 -48.56 22.78
C THR A 924 -10.55 -47.67 23.77
N PRO A 925 -9.94 -47.26 24.89
CA PRO A 925 -10.56 -46.28 25.77
C PRO A 925 -10.66 -44.89 25.11
N PRO A 926 -11.71 -44.11 25.43
CA PRO A 926 -11.84 -42.76 24.91
C PRO A 926 -10.66 -41.88 25.36
N GLN A 927 -10.30 -40.89 24.56
CA GLN A 927 -9.36 -39.84 24.95
C GLN A 927 -10.15 -38.66 25.52
N ILE A 928 -9.71 -38.14 26.67
CA ILE A 928 -10.40 -37.04 27.35
C ILE A 928 -9.43 -35.97 27.84
N THR A 929 -9.74 -34.71 27.53
CA THR A 929 -9.02 -33.54 28.03
C THR A 929 -10.01 -32.53 28.62
N LEU A 930 -9.74 -32.04 29.83
CA LEU A 930 -10.51 -30.96 30.41
C LEU A 930 -10.08 -29.63 29.79
N VAL A 931 -10.98 -28.98 29.04
CA VAL A 931 -10.74 -27.72 28.32
C VAL A 931 -11.00 -26.52 29.22
N GLN A 932 -12.05 -26.60 30.03
CA GLN A 932 -12.40 -25.60 31.05
C GLN A 932 -12.89 -26.31 32.33
N PRO A 933 -12.64 -25.77 33.52
CA PRO A 933 -11.80 -24.59 33.77
C PRO A 933 -10.31 -24.86 33.52
N ARG A 934 -9.50 -23.80 33.37
CA ARG A 934 -8.04 -23.90 33.26
C ARG A 934 -7.39 -24.06 34.64
N PRO A 935 -6.21 -24.69 34.76
CA PRO A 935 -5.48 -24.77 36.02
C PRO A 935 -5.27 -23.40 36.69
N ASN A 936 -5.71 -23.27 37.95
CA ASN A 936 -5.64 -22.05 38.77
C ASN A 936 -6.51 -20.88 38.29
N GLU A 937 -7.52 -21.13 37.46
CA GLU A 937 -8.54 -20.13 37.14
C GLU A 937 -9.29 -19.70 38.41
N SER A 938 -9.62 -18.42 38.51
CA SER A 938 -10.27 -17.82 39.68
C SER A 938 -11.65 -17.29 39.32
N PHE A 939 -12.63 -17.57 40.16
CA PHE A 939 -14.02 -17.14 39.98
C PHE A 939 -14.46 -16.26 41.15
N ASN A 940 -15.36 -15.31 40.88
CA ASN A 940 -15.92 -14.40 41.87
C ASN A 940 -17.43 -14.67 42.03
N SER A 941 -17.87 -15.03 43.23
CA SER A 941 -19.28 -15.39 43.49
C SER A 941 -20.28 -14.24 43.28
N GLU A 942 -19.84 -12.98 43.15
CA GLU A 942 -20.71 -11.83 42.82
C GLU A 942 -20.86 -11.58 41.30
N GLU A 943 -19.89 -12.02 40.49
CA GLU A 943 -19.83 -11.77 39.05
C GLU A 943 -20.12 -13.04 38.23
N ASP A 944 -19.78 -14.21 38.79
CA ASP A 944 -19.91 -15.52 38.19
C ASP A 944 -20.98 -16.35 38.90
N GLU A 945 -22.06 -16.69 38.20
CA GLU A 945 -23.12 -17.56 38.74
C GLU A 945 -22.74 -19.05 38.72
N TRP A 946 -21.78 -19.45 37.88
CA TRP A 946 -21.35 -20.85 37.72
C TRP A 946 -19.92 -20.98 37.20
N VAL A 947 -19.28 -22.12 37.49
CA VAL A 947 -18.07 -22.59 36.79
C VAL A 947 -18.50 -23.44 35.60
N THR A 948 -18.03 -23.09 34.39
CA THR A 948 -18.27 -23.91 33.19
C THR A 948 -17.19 -24.98 33.09
N VAL A 949 -17.60 -26.24 33.10
CA VAL A 949 -16.72 -27.40 32.97
C VAL A 949 -16.95 -28.02 31.60
N THR A 950 -15.91 -28.01 30.76
CA THR A 950 -15.96 -28.52 29.38
C THR A 950 -14.87 -29.55 29.20
N ALA A 951 -15.24 -30.71 28.67
CA ALA A 951 -14.31 -31.76 28.26
C ALA A 951 -14.33 -31.92 26.74
N ASP A 952 -13.14 -32.00 26.14
CA ASP A 952 -12.97 -32.54 24.80
C ASP A 952 -12.80 -34.05 24.94
N VAL A 953 -13.69 -34.80 24.30
CA VAL A 953 -13.72 -36.26 24.39
C VAL A 953 -13.77 -36.83 22.97
N GLN A 954 -12.81 -37.67 22.65
CA GLN A 954 -12.65 -38.32 21.36
C GLN A 954 -12.65 -39.83 21.56
N ASP A 955 -13.23 -40.55 20.60
CA ASP A 955 -13.36 -41.99 20.61
C ASP A 955 -13.30 -42.52 19.18
N ASP A 956 -12.84 -43.75 18.99
CA ASP A 956 -12.79 -44.39 17.67
C ASP A 956 -14.16 -44.92 17.21
N TYR A 957 -15.14 -45.04 18.11
CA TYR A 957 -16.51 -45.46 17.76
C TYR A 957 -17.60 -44.51 18.26
N SER A 958 -17.86 -44.47 19.58
CA SER A 958 -18.96 -43.68 20.14
C SER A 958 -18.83 -43.50 21.65
N ILE A 959 -18.97 -42.26 22.11
CA ILE A 959 -19.13 -41.95 23.53
C ILE A 959 -20.54 -42.28 24.02
N ARG A 960 -20.64 -43.02 25.13
CA ARG A 960 -21.91 -43.31 25.82
C ARG A 960 -22.30 -42.19 26.77
N LYS A 961 -21.37 -41.76 27.63
CA LYS A 961 -21.59 -40.67 28.59
C LYS A 961 -20.28 -40.07 29.09
N VAL A 962 -20.34 -38.82 29.52
CA VAL A 962 -19.30 -38.10 30.25
C VAL A 962 -19.89 -37.62 31.56
N GLU A 963 -19.27 -38.01 32.67
CA GLU A 963 -19.63 -37.61 34.03
C GLU A 963 -18.70 -36.51 34.50
N PHE A 964 -19.26 -35.49 35.16
CA PHE A 964 -18.57 -34.31 35.64
C PHE A 964 -18.54 -34.31 37.16
N PHE A 965 -17.36 -34.10 37.73
CA PHE A 965 -17.12 -34.17 39.15
C PHE A 965 -16.56 -32.86 39.69
N VAL A 966 -16.91 -32.57 40.93
CA VAL A 966 -16.36 -31.48 41.74
C VAL A 966 -16.02 -32.02 43.13
N ASN A 967 -14.77 -31.90 43.57
CA ASN A 967 -14.28 -32.44 44.86
C ASN A 967 -14.62 -33.92 45.09
N GLY A 968 -14.68 -34.72 44.02
CA GLY A 968 -15.05 -36.14 44.08
C GLY A 968 -16.54 -36.44 43.94
N GLU A 969 -17.42 -35.45 44.03
CA GLU A 969 -18.87 -35.62 43.90
C GLU A 969 -19.33 -35.38 42.45
N PRO A 970 -20.15 -36.27 41.86
CA PRO A 970 -20.70 -36.05 40.53
C PRO A 970 -21.77 -34.96 40.57
N PHE A 971 -21.69 -33.98 39.65
CA PHE A 971 -22.67 -32.90 39.55
C PHE A 971 -23.42 -32.85 38.21
N ALA A 972 -22.91 -33.52 37.17
CA ALA A 972 -23.60 -33.62 35.88
C ALA A 972 -23.18 -34.86 35.09
N THR A 973 -24.05 -35.28 34.17
CA THR A 973 -23.74 -36.28 33.13
C THR A 973 -24.20 -35.76 31.78
N ARG A 974 -23.43 -36.02 30.72
CA ARG A 974 -23.76 -35.67 29.34
C ARG A 974 -23.57 -36.89 28.45
N THR A 975 -24.54 -37.18 27.59
CA THR A 975 -24.51 -38.33 26.67
C THR A 975 -24.26 -37.92 25.22
N VAL A 976 -24.23 -36.62 24.93
CA VAL A 976 -24.05 -36.05 23.59
C VAL A 976 -23.07 -34.87 23.67
N ALA A 977 -22.16 -34.77 22.69
CA ALA A 977 -21.23 -33.66 22.58
C ALA A 977 -21.95 -32.35 22.14
N PRO A 978 -21.49 -31.15 22.53
CA PRO A 978 -20.31 -30.89 23.38
C PRO A 978 -20.53 -31.32 24.83
N PHE A 979 -19.50 -31.92 25.43
CA PHE A 979 -19.53 -32.35 26.82
C PHE A 979 -19.23 -31.15 27.73
N THR A 980 -20.26 -30.34 27.96
CA THR A 980 -20.19 -29.17 28.85
C THR A 980 -21.26 -29.24 29.94
N ALA A 981 -20.87 -28.90 31.17
CA ALA A 981 -21.75 -28.75 32.32
C ALA A 981 -21.43 -27.47 33.10
N LYS A 982 -22.45 -26.87 33.69
CA LYS A 982 -22.30 -25.70 34.57
C LYS A 982 -22.46 -26.15 36.01
N TRP A 983 -21.48 -25.85 36.85
CA TRP A 983 -21.55 -26.06 38.29
C TRP A 983 -21.83 -24.73 38.99
N THR A 984 -22.98 -24.61 39.64
CA THR A 984 -23.40 -23.37 40.31
C THR A 984 -22.51 -23.06 41.51
N ILE A 985 -21.99 -21.84 41.57
CA ILE A 985 -21.19 -21.36 42.69
C ILE A 985 -22.12 -21.08 43.87
N ARG A 986 -21.85 -21.70 45.02
CA ARG A 986 -22.63 -21.51 46.26
C ARG A 986 -21.79 -21.00 47.42
N ASP A 987 -20.54 -21.40 47.47
CA ASP A 987 -19.60 -21.11 48.55
C ASP A 987 -18.22 -20.77 47.96
N GLY A 988 -17.41 -20.03 48.72
CA GLY A 988 -16.02 -19.72 48.38
C GLY A 988 -15.06 -20.79 48.85
N GLY A 989 -13.96 -21.00 48.12
CA GLY A 989 -12.94 -21.99 48.44
C GLY A 989 -12.23 -22.55 47.22
N LEU A 990 -11.39 -23.55 47.45
CA LEU A 990 -10.71 -24.32 46.40
C LEU A 990 -11.61 -25.49 45.96
N PHE A 991 -11.88 -25.60 44.66
CA PHE A 991 -12.69 -26.67 44.07
C PHE A 991 -11.89 -27.41 43.00
N GLU A 992 -11.89 -28.74 43.04
CA GLU A 992 -11.23 -29.61 42.07
C GLU A 992 -12.24 -30.20 41.09
N PHE A 993 -12.05 -29.95 39.80
CA PHE A 993 -12.89 -30.45 38.72
C PHE A 993 -12.18 -31.53 37.91
N TYR A 994 -12.93 -32.57 37.54
CA TYR A 994 -12.49 -33.56 36.56
C TYR A 994 -13.70 -34.20 35.88
N THR A 995 -13.43 -34.94 34.80
CA THR A 995 -14.46 -35.60 34.00
C THR A 995 -14.07 -37.04 33.71
N VAL A 996 -15.07 -37.91 33.60
CA VAL A 996 -14.88 -39.33 33.26
C VAL A 996 -15.74 -39.64 32.03
N ALA A 997 -15.10 -40.01 30.92
CA ALA A 997 -15.79 -40.47 29.72
C ALA A 997 -15.93 -41.99 29.74
N TYR A 998 -17.07 -42.46 29.22
CA TYR A 998 -17.34 -43.85 28.95
C TYR A 998 -17.78 -43.96 27.49
N ASP A 999 -17.20 -44.90 26.75
CA ASP A 999 -17.66 -45.24 25.40
C ASP A 999 -18.85 -46.22 25.43
N ALA A 1000 -19.33 -46.57 24.24
CA ALA A 1000 -20.42 -47.50 24.03
C ALA A 1000 -20.07 -48.96 24.41
N ALA A 1001 -18.79 -49.34 24.36
CA ALA A 1001 -18.26 -50.64 24.75
C ALA A 1001 -18.08 -50.79 26.27
N GLY A 1002 -18.13 -49.67 26.99
CA GLY A 1002 -17.93 -49.59 28.43
C GLY A 1002 -16.48 -49.33 28.85
N ASN A 1003 -15.56 -49.06 27.92
CA ASN A 1003 -14.23 -48.57 28.32
C ASN A 1003 -14.37 -47.16 28.91
N ARG A 1004 -13.35 -46.72 29.66
CA ARG A 1004 -13.37 -45.42 30.33
C ARG A 1004 -12.03 -44.72 30.27
N ALA A 1005 -12.09 -43.39 30.34
CA ALA A 1005 -10.93 -42.55 30.65
C ALA A 1005 -11.33 -41.39 31.56
N GLU A 1006 -10.38 -40.94 32.39
CA GLU A 1006 -10.52 -39.81 33.31
C GLU A 1006 -9.61 -38.67 32.86
N SER A 1007 -10.11 -37.44 32.88
CA SER A 1007 -9.32 -36.25 32.60
C SER A 1007 -8.31 -35.96 33.72
N THR A 1008 -7.30 -35.14 33.44
CA THR A 1008 -6.53 -34.52 34.53
C THR A 1008 -7.45 -33.69 35.43
N ARG A 1009 -7.16 -33.69 36.74
CA ARG A 1009 -7.85 -32.89 37.74
C ARG A 1009 -7.37 -31.44 37.69
N VAL A 1010 -8.32 -30.49 37.79
CA VAL A 1010 -8.06 -29.06 37.74
C VAL A 1010 -8.62 -28.37 38.97
N SER A 1011 -7.76 -27.70 39.74
CA SER A 1011 -8.19 -26.88 40.87
C SER A 1011 -8.46 -25.43 40.45
N VAL A 1012 -9.56 -24.87 40.93
CA VAL A 1012 -9.95 -23.46 40.78
C VAL A 1012 -10.23 -22.83 42.13
N ASN A 1013 -10.00 -21.53 42.25
CA ASN A 1013 -10.24 -20.79 43.49
C ASN A 1013 -11.45 -19.86 43.32
N VAL A 1014 -12.47 -20.04 44.15
CA VAL A 1014 -13.65 -19.16 44.20
C VAL A 1014 -13.49 -18.21 45.37
N SER A 1015 -13.33 -16.92 45.09
CA SER A 1015 -13.26 -15.90 46.15
C SER A 1015 -14.66 -15.39 46.51
N VAL A 1016 -14.90 -15.25 47.82
CA VAL A 1016 -16.06 -14.55 48.39
C VAL A 1016 -15.52 -13.37 49.18
N ARG A 1017 -15.97 -12.16 48.89
CA ARG A 1017 -15.63 -11.00 49.74
C ARG A 1017 -16.56 -11.01 50.96
N ARG A 1018 -15.98 -10.83 52.15
CA ARG A 1018 -16.76 -10.50 53.36
C ARG A 1018 -17.31 -9.10 53.29
#